data_AF-A0AAF0EE85-F1
#
_entry.id   AF-A0AAF0EE85-F1
#
_cell.length_a   1.000
_cell.length_b   1.000
_cell.length_c   1.000
_cell.angle_alpha   90.00
_cell.angle_beta   90.00
_cell.angle_gamma   90.00
#
_symmetry.space_group_name_H-M   'P 1'
#
loop_
_entity.id
_entity.type
_entity.pdbx_description
1 polymer ?
#
loop_
_entity_poly.entity_id
_entity_poly.type
_entity_poly.pdbx_seq_one_letter_code
_entity_poly.pdbx_strand_id
1 'polypeptide(L)'
;MAALDAASGARAAAKEALEAKVYQDPRLSAPWLDLLALVRQSENVDDVRDVYDRFFEYFPQASTQWMDYIDWELSRLNFDQVNAIFTRCLRNTMSVDLWRMYLAYTRRVNPLPPFTTEENSPRDQTRRVLEQAYEFALKYIGWDRESGPIWQDYLQLLREREVRGTWQEGQKMDQLRKVFQRAVMIPLNQVEAIWREYDAYETSLNKITAKKFLGERSPAYMQARAVLKELRTLTDPLVTPALPVQPCWIVPNGKTPAKERQSLQGWRRYLEWEEKNPLAIEDAAVLHQRILSAYKKATMYVRFDAVVWYMAAMYCVSVHRAADALSWLHEGSEACPWSMLLRFQYAEMARAQDKNQEASAALDDLLMYMHHQVDVRLEAQRAASAAVDAETDAEREAALQKRAQDDAPDDDDADKAALADIERRIQETREQRHAKVLNEARPGLDEWREALSQVWIKYMQLVRRAEGIRPARQVFARARKSPHCTWQVYEANAMLEYHCSKDATVATKVFELALKIFGPEEHLVVRYLDFLISINDDTNARAVLERTVSSMPVDKAKTVWMRWAEYEYSYGDTSAMARLDARLADTYPDMSRLDRVADRWRYNSLDYVRAKDLGYSHIAAPAAKETKDAFSEEPAVEVAPAVPDKAPVPEPAPKVETGGRQTMEDIRRALATSSEPVKRTRANTEKAIKKRKETAVSDMARRPARDTPPPVPVLPDAVMYFMRCVSRYLPSLLPPAMMYEGPPISPDTVLECLAHSNLPVLVPMDGRKGLKRRT
;
A
#
# COMPACT_ATOMS: atom_id res chain seq x y z
N MET A 1 -29.14 -49.29 -8.97
CA MET A 1 -28.32 -49.72 -7.82
C MET A 1 -26.87 -49.54 -8.22
N ALA A 2 -26.04 -50.55 -8.50
CA ALA A 2 -24.57 -50.43 -8.60
C ALA A 2 -23.97 -49.09 -9.14
N ALA A 3 -24.47 -48.51 -10.23
CA ALA A 3 -24.00 -47.21 -10.74
C ALA A 3 -24.36 -45.98 -9.85
N LEU A 4 -25.52 -46.00 -9.18
CA LEU A 4 -25.91 -45.03 -8.14
C LEU A 4 -25.09 -45.24 -6.87
N ASP A 5 -24.83 -46.50 -6.50
CA ASP A 5 -24.05 -46.84 -5.31
C ASP A 5 -22.58 -46.39 -5.50
N ALA A 6 -21.99 -46.65 -6.67
CA ALA A 6 -20.68 -46.12 -7.06
C ALA A 6 -20.65 -44.59 -7.12
N ALA A 7 -21.70 -43.93 -7.63
CA ALA A 7 -21.81 -42.48 -7.60
C ALA A 7 -21.93 -41.91 -6.19
N SER A 8 -22.58 -42.61 -5.26
CA SER A 8 -22.66 -42.21 -3.85
C SER A 8 -21.32 -42.36 -3.13
N GLY A 9 -20.58 -43.46 -3.36
CA GLY A 9 -19.23 -43.66 -2.83
C GLY A 9 -18.23 -42.64 -3.38
N ALA A 10 -18.29 -42.32 -4.68
CA ALA A 10 -17.46 -41.27 -5.29
C ALA A 10 -17.77 -39.88 -4.71
N ARG A 11 -19.04 -39.58 -4.40
CA ARG A 11 -19.45 -38.34 -3.71
C ARG A 11 -18.98 -38.30 -2.25
N ALA A 12 -19.01 -39.41 -1.54
CA ALA A 12 -18.48 -39.50 -0.16
C ALA A 12 -16.97 -39.23 -0.13
N ALA A 13 -16.20 -39.91 -0.98
CA ALA A 13 -14.76 -39.67 -1.13
C ALA A 13 -14.43 -38.23 -1.57
N ALA A 14 -15.27 -37.63 -2.43
CA ALA A 14 -15.14 -36.21 -2.80
C ALA A 14 -15.47 -35.25 -1.63
N LYS A 15 -16.49 -35.56 -0.81
CA LYS A 15 -16.80 -34.82 0.43
C LYS A 15 -15.60 -34.88 1.38
N GLU A 16 -15.10 -36.07 1.71
CA GLU A 16 -13.94 -36.28 2.59
C GLU A 16 -12.68 -35.55 2.08
N ALA A 17 -12.40 -35.62 0.78
CA ALA A 17 -11.26 -34.92 0.17
C ALA A 17 -11.41 -33.38 0.14
N LEU A 18 -12.63 -32.85 0.20
CA LEU A 18 -12.89 -31.42 0.36
C LEU A 18 -12.89 -31.01 1.84
N GLU A 19 -13.45 -31.81 2.74
CA GLU A 19 -13.39 -31.57 4.19
C GLU A 19 -11.94 -31.61 4.71
N ALA A 20 -11.08 -32.48 4.17
CA ALA A 20 -9.65 -32.47 4.47
C ALA A 20 -8.95 -31.16 4.04
N LYS A 21 -9.29 -30.61 2.86
CA LYS A 21 -8.76 -29.32 2.38
C LYS A 21 -9.30 -28.14 3.19
N VAL A 22 -10.58 -28.19 3.56
CA VAL A 22 -11.22 -27.20 4.43
C VAL A 22 -10.62 -27.25 5.84
N TYR A 23 -10.25 -28.42 6.36
CA TYR A 23 -9.57 -28.56 7.66
C TYR A 23 -8.13 -28.01 7.63
N GLN A 24 -7.41 -28.21 6.52
CA GLN A 24 -6.06 -27.66 6.32
C GLN A 24 -6.08 -26.13 6.24
N ASP A 25 -6.93 -25.55 5.38
CA ASP A 25 -7.04 -24.09 5.20
C ASP A 25 -8.52 -23.63 5.18
N PRO A 26 -9.14 -23.43 6.36
CA PRO A 26 -10.56 -23.02 6.46
C PRO A 26 -10.91 -21.66 5.85
N ARG A 27 -9.90 -20.88 5.40
CA ARG A 27 -10.05 -19.52 4.85
C ARG A 27 -10.03 -19.48 3.31
N LEU A 28 -9.89 -20.63 2.63
CA LEU A 28 -9.97 -20.72 1.17
C LEU A 28 -11.42 -20.80 0.69
N SER A 29 -11.85 -19.86 -0.16
CA SER A 29 -13.25 -19.77 -0.60
C SER A 29 -13.69 -20.87 -1.58
N ALA A 30 -12.79 -21.41 -2.41
CA ALA A 30 -13.18 -22.40 -3.43
C ALA A 30 -13.59 -23.78 -2.84
N PRO A 31 -12.82 -24.43 -1.93
CA PRO A 31 -13.21 -25.72 -1.36
C PRO A 31 -14.57 -25.68 -0.64
N TRP A 32 -14.90 -24.56 0.02
CA TRP A 32 -16.21 -24.36 0.64
C TRP A 32 -17.36 -24.28 -0.37
N LEU A 33 -17.17 -23.61 -1.52
CA LEU A 33 -18.20 -23.54 -2.56
C LEU A 33 -18.48 -24.91 -3.17
N ASP A 34 -17.43 -25.68 -3.45
CA ASP A 34 -17.55 -27.06 -3.96
C ASP A 34 -18.22 -27.98 -2.94
N LEU A 35 -17.84 -27.88 -1.66
CA LEU A 35 -18.45 -28.64 -0.56
C LEU A 35 -19.93 -28.28 -0.41
N LEU A 36 -20.30 -27.00 -0.38
CA LEU A 36 -21.69 -26.55 -0.32
C LEU A 36 -22.51 -27.01 -1.55
N ALA A 37 -21.91 -27.01 -2.74
CA ALA A 37 -22.57 -27.47 -3.96
C ALA A 37 -22.83 -28.99 -3.96
N LEU A 38 -21.96 -29.79 -3.35
CA LEU A 38 -22.18 -31.23 -3.12
C LEU A 38 -23.18 -31.48 -1.99
N VAL A 39 -23.06 -30.75 -0.88
CA VAL A 39 -23.91 -30.93 0.31
C VAL A 39 -25.35 -30.51 0.04
N ARG A 40 -25.61 -29.50 -0.82
CA ARG A 40 -26.96 -29.20 -1.33
C ARG A 40 -27.56 -30.31 -2.22
N GLN A 41 -26.75 -31.24 -2.75
CA GLN A 41 -27.22 -32.42 -3.49
C GLN A 41 -27.43 -33.65 -2.59
N SER A 42 -26.93 -33.63 -1.35
CA SER A 42 -27.32 -34.61 -0.32
C SER A 42 -28.57 -34.12 0.41
N GLU A 43 -29.61 -34.95 0.50
CA GLU A 43 -30.89 -34.53 1.10
C GLU A 43 -30.84 -34.40 2.64
N ASN A 44 -29.76 -34.89 3.27
CA ASN A 44 -29.53 -34.89 4.70
C ASN A 44 -29.52 -33.47 5.28
N VAL A 45 -30.46 -33.20 6.20
CA VAL A 45 -30.76 -31.85 6.69
C VAL A 45 -29.68 -31.34 7.64
N ASP A 46 -29.15 -32.23 8.48
CA ASP A 46 -28.28 -31.85 9.59
C ASP A 46 -26.83 -31.65 9.11
N ASP A 47 -26.35 -32.48 8.17
CA ASP A 47 -25.11 -32.25 7.41
C ASP A 47 -25.11 -30.88 6.71
N VAL A 48 -26.23 -30.50 6.08
CA VAL A 48 -26.34 -29.21 5.38
C VAL A 48 -26.23 -28.05 6.37
N ARG A 49 -26.90 -28.15 7.52
CA ARG A 49 -26.88 -27.11 8.56
C ARG A 49 -25.50 -26.96 9.20
N ASP A 50 -24.87 -28.06 9.58
CA ASP A 50 -23.50 -28.05 10.12
C ASP A 50 -22.48 -27.44 9.14
N VAL A 51 -22.51 -27.84 7.86
CA VAL A 51 -21.58 -27.31 6.85
C VAL A 51 -21.82 -25.81 6.59
N TYR A 52 -23.08 -25.35 6.55
CA TYR A 52 -23.38 -23.91 6.47
C TYR A 52 -22.92 -23.17 7.74
N ASP A 53 -23.14 -23.72 8.93
CA ASP A 53 -22.74 -23.06 10.18
C ASP A 53 -21.22 -22.93 10.30
N ARG A 54 -20.47 -24.02 10.07
CA ARG A 54 -18.99 -23.99 9.99
C ARG A 54 -18.49 -23.02 8.92
N PHE A 55 -19.15 -22.94 7.76
CA PHE A 55 -18.80 -21.96 6.72
C PHE A 55 -18.97 -20.51 7.20
N PHE A 56 -20.06 -20.19 7.87
CA PHE A 56 -20.36 -18.84 8.34
C PHE A 56 -19.50 -18.38 9.53
N GLU A 57 -18.76 -19.26 10.21
CA GLU A 57 -17.72 -18.85 11.19
C GLU A 57 -16.58 -18.09 10.49
N TYR A 58 -16.09 -18.63 9.36
CA TYR A 58 -15.01 -18.01 8.59
C TYR A 58 -15.52 -16.88 7.67
N PHE A 59 -16.71 -17.06 7.07
CA PHE A 59 -17.31 -16.15 6.10
C PHE A 59 -18.66 -15.54 6.56
N PRO A 60 -18.75 -14.88 7.74
CA PRO A 60 -20.02 -14.41 8.30
C PRO A 60 -20.74 -13.32 7.49
N GLN A 61 -20.03 -12.63 6.60
CA GLN A 61 -20.56 -11.55 5.75
C GLN A 61 -20.94 -12.03 4.33
N ALA A 62 -20.91 -13.33 4.05
CA ALA A 62 -21.14 -13.93 2.73
C ALA A 62 -22.62 -13.84 2.27
N SER A 63 -23.01 -12.72 1.65
CA SER A 63 -24.43 -12.42 1.41
C SER A 63 -25.13 -13.35 0.43
N THR A 64 -24.45 -13.86 -0.59
CA THR A 64 -25.03 -14.81 -1.56
C THR A 64 -25.32 -16.16 -0.90
N GLN A 65 -24.39 -16.68 -0.09
CA GLN A 65 -24.57 -17.94 0.62
C GLN A 65 -25.63 -17.83 1.73
N TRP A 66 -25.78 -16.65 2.37
CA TRP A 66 -26.93 -16.39 3.24
C TRP A 66 -28.27 -16.45 2.48
N MET A 67 -28.34 -15.91 1.25
CA MET A 67 -29.54 -16.02 0.43
C MET A 67 -29.81 -17.47 0.00
N ASP A 68 -28.80 -18.19 -0.49
CA ASP A 68 -28.89 -19.62 -0.83
C ASP A 68 -29.41 -20.50 0.32
N TYR A 69 -28.96 -20.24 1.56
CA TYR A 69 -29.39 -21.00 2.73
C TYR A 69 -30.83 -20.64 3.16
N ILE A 70 -31.20 -19.36 3.09
CA ILE A 70 -32.57 -18.92 3.38
C ILE A 70 -33.56 -19.47 2.35
N ASP A 71 -33.26 -19.41 1.05
CA ASP A 71 -34.11 -20.00 0.00
C ASP A 71 -34.23 -21.53 0.16
N TRP A 72 -33.19 -22.21 0.65
CA TRP A 72 -33.24 -23.64 0.95
C TRP A 72 -34.14 -23.98 2.15
N GLU A 73 -34.04 -23.27 3.29
CA GLU A 73 -34.96 -23.46 4.42
C GLU A 73 -36.40 -23.02 4.07
N LEU A 74 -36.58 -21.99 3.23
CA LEU A 74 -37.89 -21.59 2.70
C LEU A 74 -38.50 -22.66 1.79
N SER A 75 -37.70 -23.36 0.97
CA SER A 75 -38.19 -24.49 0.16
C SER A 75 -38.71 -25.65 1.02
N ARG A 76 -38.23 -25.75 2.27
CA ARG A 76 -38.65 -26.72 3.29
C ARG A 76 -39.71 -26.16 4.26
N LEU A 77 -40.17 -24.91 4.06
CA LEU A 77 -41.16 -24.20 4.89
C LEU A 77 -40.74 -24.00 6.38
N ASN A 78 -39.44 -23.99 6.68
CA ASN A 78 -38.91 -23.86 8.04
C ASN A 78 -38.83 -22.39 8.52
N PHE A 79 -39.98 -21.74 8.69
CA PHE A 79 -40.08 -20.30 9.03
C PHE A 79 -39.29 -19.90 10.29
N ASP A 80 -39.27 -20.73 11.34
CA ASP A 80 -38.55 -20.43 12.58
C ASP A 80 -37.03 -20.38 12.40
N GLN A 81 -36.48 -21.32 11.61
CA GLN A 81 -35.06 -21.32 11.27
C GLN A 81 -34.70 -20.12 10.38
N VAL A 82 -35.57 -19.74 9.43
CA VAL A 82 -35.40 -18.52 8.63
C VAL A 82 -35.38 -17.26 9.50
N ASN A 83 -36.22 -17.18 10.54
CA ASN A 83 -36.20 -16.07 11.51
C ASN A 83 -34.90 -16.05 12.33
N ALA A 84 -34.39 -17.21 12.76
CA ALA A 84 -33.11 -17.33 13.46
C ALA A 84 -31.93 -16.88 12.57
N ILE A 85 -31.92 -17.31 11.30
CA ILE A 85 -30.92 -16.91 10.31
C ILE A 85 -30.93 -15.39 10.11
N PHE A 86 -32.09 -14.77 9.84
CA PHE A 86 -32.21 -13.31 9.68
C PHE A 86 -31.70 -12.55 10.91
N THR A 87 -31.98 -13.06 12.12
CA THR A 87 -31.50 -12.46 13.38
C THR A 87 -29.98 -12.44 13.48
N ARG A 88 -29.30 -13.47 12.96
CA ARG A 88 -27.84 -13.62 12.93
C ARG A 88 -27.18 -12.82 11.80
N CYS A 89 -27.71 -12.84 10.58
CA CYS A 89 -27.04 -12.28 9.41
C CYS A 89 -27.25 -10.77 9.21
N LEU A 90 -28.46 -10.23 9.44
CA LEU A 90 -28.84 -8.87 9.00
C LEU A 90 -28.00 -7.74 9.60
N ARG A 91 -27.52 -7.88 10.85
CA ARG A 91 -26.74 -6.84 11.54
C ARG A 91 -25.26 -6.78 11.11
N ASN A 92 -24.78 -7.83 10.45
CA ASN A 92 -23.38 -7.95 10.03
C ASN A 92 -23.25 -7.77 8.50
N THR A 93 -24.14 -8.41 7.74
CA THR A 93 -24.07 -8.47 6.28
C THR A 93 -24.75 -7.26 5.63
N MET A 94 -23.96 -6.28 5.19
CA MET A 94 -24.46 -5.03 4.59
C MET A 94 -24.73 -5.14 3.08
N SER A 95 -25.58 -6.11 2.69
CA SER A 95 -25.96 -6.38 1.30
C SER A 95 -27.42 -6.02 1.02
N VAL A 96 -27.66 -5.18 0.01
CA VAL A 96 -29.00 -4.68 -0.35
C VAL A 96 -29.97 -5.80 -0.70
N ASP A 97 -29.51 -6.84 -1.39
CA ASP A 97 -30.39 -7.93 -1.85
C ASP A 97 -30.84 -8.84 -0.69
N LEU A 98 -29.98 -9.08 0.30
CA LEU A 98 -30.34 -9.76 1.55
C LEU A 98 -31.42 -8.97 2.32
N TRP A 99 -31.28 -7.64 2.42
CA TRP A 99 -32.30 -6.77 3.01
C TRP A 99 -33.61 -6.75 2.20
N ARG A 100 -33.53 -6.80 0.86
CA ARG A 100 -34.72 -6.89 -0.01
C ARG A 100 -35.45 -8.23 0.18
N MET A 101 -34.71 -9.33 0.30
CA MET A 101 -35.27 -10.66 0.58
C MET A 101 -35.92 -10.72 1.96
N TYR A 102 -35.33 -10.13 3.00
CA TYR A 102 -35.95 -9.97 4.32
C TYR A 102 -37.29 -9.20 4.26
N LEU A 103 -37.34 -8.10 3.50
CA LEU A 103 -38.56 -7.32 3.33
C LEU A 103 -39.64 -8.08 2.53
N ALA A 104 -39.23 -8.82 1.49
CA ALA A 104 -40.11 -9.71 0.73
C ALA A 104 -40.65 -10.88 1.59
N TYR A 105 -39.81 -11.48 2.43
CA TYR A 105 -40.20 -12.48 3.42
C TYR A 105 -41.20 -11.91 4.44
N THR A 106 -40.91 -10.73 5.00
CA THR A 106 -41.79 -10.06 5.98
C THR A 106 -43.16 -9.76 5.37
N ARG A 107 -43.21 -9.32 4.10
CA ARG A 107 -44.44 -9.14 3.30
C ARG A 107 -45.19 -10.46 3.01
N ARG A 108 -44.49 -11.60 2.88
CA ARG A 108 -45.09 -12.94 2.66
C ARG A 108 -45.66 -13.55 3.93
N VAL A 109 -44.94 -13.43 5.06
CA VAL A 109 -45.37 -13.95 6.37
C VAL A 109 -46.50 -13.12 6.97
N ASN A 110 -46.50 -11.80 6.71
CA ASN A 110 -47.55 -10.88 7.15
C ASN A 110 -48.33 -10.34 5.93
N PRO A 111 -49.11 -11.18 5.23
CA PRO A 111 -49.91 -10.72 4.10
C PRO A 111 -50.94 -9.70 4.58
N LEU A 112 -51.18 -8.65 3.79
CA LEU A 112 -52.16 -7.62 4.12
C LEU A 112 -53.58 -8.22 4.17
N PRO A 113 -54.22 -8.31 5.34
CA PRO A 113 -55.57 -8.86 5.48
C PRO A 113 -56.59 -8.11 4.62
N PRO A 114 -57.71 -8.74 4.21
CA PRO A 114 -58.80 -8.06 3.53
C PRO A 114 -59.32 -6.87 4.34
N PHE A 115 -59.89 -5.88 3.66
CA PHE A 115 -60.34 -4.64 4.28
C PHE A 115 -61.50 -4.89 5.26
N THR A 116 -61.28 -4.68 6.56
CA THR A 116 -62.34 -4.61 7.59
C THR A 116 -62.53 -3.17 8.05
N THR A 117 -63.76 -2.81 8.43
CA THR A 117 -64.18 -1.44 8.76
C THR A 117 -63.86 -1.00 10.20
N GLU A 118 -63.00 -1.71 10.91
CA GLU A 118 -62.74 -1.53 12.34
C GLU A 118 -61.49 -0.69 12.59
N GLU A 119 -61.56 0.26 13.53
CA GLU A 119 -60.40 1.03 13.96
C GLU A 119 -59.42 0.12 14.74
N ASN A 120 -58.12 0.20 14.40
CA ASN A 120 -57.10 -0.80 14.77
C ASN A 120 -57.33 -2.22 14.22
N SER A 121 -58.03 -2.35 13.08
CA SER A 121 -58.07 -3.56 12.24
C SER A 121 -56.69 -4.25 12.16
N PRO A 122 -56.61 -5.60 12.13
CA PRO A 122 -55.35 -6.32 11.94
C PRO A 122 -54.58 -5.87 10.69
N ARG A 123 -55.26 -5.31 9.67
CA ARG A 123 -54.62 -4.71 8.49
C ARG A 123 -53.71 -3.54 8.82
N ASP A 124 -54.08 -2.69 9.78
CA ASP A 124 -53.23 -1.59 10.22
C ASP A 124 -52.15 -2.03 11.21
N GLN A 125 -52.36 -3.13 11.94
CA GLN A 125 -51.32 -3.76 12.76
C GLN A 125 -50.22 -4.34 11.88
N THR A 126 -50.58 -5.12 10.86
CA THR A 126 -49.65 -5.61 9.81
C THR A 126 -48.94 -4.47 9.10
N ARG A 127 -49.63 -3.37 8.75
CA ARG A 127 -48.99 -2.19 8.16
C ARG A 127 -47.96 -1.55 9.09
N ARG A 128 -48.25 -1.40 10.39
CA ARG A 128 -47.27 -0.87 11.38
C ARG A 128 -46.04 -1.76 11.48
N VAL A 129 -46.18 -3.08 11.44
CA VAL A 129 -45.05 -4.04 11.41
C VAL A 129 -44.22 -3.87 10.14
N LEU A 130 -44.87 -3.73 8.97
CA LEU A 130 -44.17 -3.48 7.70
C LEU A 130 -43.46 -2.12 7.69
N GLU A 131 -44.10 -1.04 8.14
CA GLU A 131 -43.48 0.29 8.29
C GLU A 131 -42.24 0.23 9.20
N GLN A 132 -42.32 -0.48 10.34
CA GLN A 132 -41.18 -0.71 11.24
C GLN A 132 -40.07 -1.54 10.58
N ALA A 133 -40.40 -2.56 9.79
CA ALA A 133 -39.42 -3.35 9.05
C ALA A 133 -38.68 -2.51 7.99
N TYR A 134 -39.39 -1.62 7.29
CA TYR A 134 -38.79 -0.67 6.35
C TYR A 134 -37.94 0.39 7.05
N GLU A 135 -38.39 0.98 8.16
CA GLU A 135 -37.55 1.93 8.93
C GLU A 135 -36.31 1.24 9.54
N PHE A 136 -36.44 -0.01 10.00
CA PHE A 136 -35.33 -0.82 10.49
C PHE A 136 -34.30 -1.12 9.38
N ALA A 137 -34.75 -1.58 8.21
CA ALA A 137 -33.86 -1.80 7.06
C ALA A 137 -33.17 -0.50 6.64
N LEU A 138 -33.92 0.59 6.47
CA LEU A 138 -33.38 1.89 6.06
C LEU A 138 -32.43 2.52 7.08
N LYS A 139 -32.48 2.14 8.37
CA LYS A 139 -31.47 2.50 9.37
C LYS A 139 -30.09 1.89 9.05
N TYR A 140 -30.04 0.67 8.53
CA TYR A 140 -28.77 -0.01 8.25
C TYR A 140 -28.31 0.12 6.80
N ILE A 141 -29.20 0.00 5.81
CA ILE A 141 -28.83 -0.01 4.38
C ILE A 141 -29.27 1.23 3.60
N GLY A 142 -30.10 2.11 4.19
CA GLY A 142 -30.73 3.23 3.46
C GLY A 142 -29.78 4.32 2.95
N TRP A 143 -28.54 4.35 3.42
CA TRP A 143 -27.48 5.26 2.95
C TRP A 143 -26.74 4.73 1.71
N ASP A 144 -26.88 3.44 1.40
CA ASP A 144 -26.13 2.77 0.34
C ASP A 144 -26.70 3.07 -1.05
N ARG A 145 -25.81 3.20 -2.03
CA ARG A 145 -26.08 3.59 -3.42
C ARG A 145 -27.11 2.71 -4.10
N GLU A 146 -27.04 1.40 -3.87
CA GLU A 146 -27.96 0.41 -4.44
C GLU A 146 -29.32 0.34 -3.70
N SER A 147 -29.51 1.01 -2.56
CA SER A 147 -30.73 0.88 -1.75
C SER A 147 -31.99 1.53 -2.35
N GLY A 148 -31.88 2.27 -3.46
CA GLY A 148 -32.98 2.98 -4.11
C GLY A 148 -34.29 2.21 -4.32
N PRO A 149 -34.28 0.92 -4.73
CA PRO A 149 -35.49 0.11 -4.84
C PRO A 149 -36.22 -0.08 -3.50
N ILE A 150 -35.50 -0.15 -2.37
CA ILE A 150 -36.09 -0.27 -1.02
C ILE A 150 -36.85 1.03 -0.65
N TRP A 151 -36.33 2.19 -1.08
CA TRP A 151 -37.03 3.46 -0.92
C TRP A 151 -38.28 3.55 -1.80
N GLN A 152 -38.23 3.06 -3.04
CA GLN A 152 -39.39 3.02 -3.94
C GLN A 152 -40.47 2.05 -3.41
N ASP A 153 -40.08 0.87 -2.92
CA ASP A 153 -40.95 -0.09 -2.24
C ASP A 153 -41.67 0.51 -1.02
N TYR A 154 -40.95 1.31 -0.22
CA TYR A 154 -41.50 1.97 0.96
C TYR A 154 -42.44 3.13 0.60
N LEU A 155 -42.08 3.94 -0.41
CA LEU A 155 -42.95 4.98 -0.95
C LEU A 155 -44.21 4.39 -1.58
N GLN A 156 -44.13 3.22 -2.22
CA GLN A 156 -45.29 2.48 -2.72
C GLN A 156 -46.19 2.00 -1.57
N LEU A 157 -45.63 1.35 -0.54
CA LEU A 157 -46.38 0.93 0.66
C LEU A 157 -47.14 2.10 1.31
N LEU A 158 -46.49 3.27 1.42
CA LEU A 158 -47.12 4.48 1.97
C LEU A 158 -48.16 5.09 1.03
N ARG A 159 -48.01 4.98 -0.30
CA ARG A 159 -49.05 5.37 -1.28
C ARG A 159 -50.27 4.44 -1.21
N GLU A 160 -50.05 3.13 -1.07
CA GLU A 160 -51.07 2.07 -0.91
C GLU A 160 -51.77 2.07 0.46
N ARG A 161 -51.34 2.94 1.38
CA ARG A 161 -52.10 3.25 2.60
C ARG A 161 -53.42 3.92 2.22
N GLU A 162 -54.47 3.15 1.99
CA GLU A 162 -55.86 3.63 1.99
C GLU A 162 -56.18 4.27 3.34
N VAL A 163 -56.91 5.37 3.30
CA VAL A 163 -57.19 6.22 4.46
C VAL A 163 -58.63 6.71 4.38
N ARG A 164 -59.27 6.95 5.53
CA ARG A 164 -60.58 7.61 5.60
C ARG A 164 -60.54 8.72 6.66
N GLY A 165 -60.80 9.96 6.24
CA GLY A 165 -60.87 11.13 7.10
C GLY A 165 -59.64 12.04 7.01
N THR A 166 -59.90 13.34 6.93
CA THR A 166 -58.93 14.40 6.61
C THR A 166 -57.71 14.44 7.54
N TRP A 167 -57.86 14.11 8.82
CA TRP A 167 -56.74 14.03 9.77
C TRP A 167 -55.76 12.90 9.43
N GLN A 168 -56.27 11.70 9.15
CA GLN A 168 -55.43 10.58 8.74
C GLN A 168 -54.80 10.82 7.36
N GLU A 169 -55.51 11.53 6.46
CA GLU A 169 -54.96 11.92 5.15
C GLU A 169 -53.78 12.87 5.33
N GLY A 170 -53.91 13.88 6.20
CA GLY A 170 -52.80 14.75 6.61
C GLY A 170 -51.60 13.95 7.14
N GLN A 171 -51.83 12.99 8.05
CA GLN A 171 -50.77 12.12 8.56
C GLN A 171 -50.05 11.35 7.42
N LYS A 172 -50.79 10.80 6.46
CA LYS A 172 -50.22 10.13 5.28
C LYS A 172 -49.40 11.10 4.42
N MET A 173 -49.89 12.33 4.20
CA MET A 173 -49.16 13.33 3.41
C MET A 173 -47.83 13.72 4.07
N ASP A 174 -47.84 13.95 5.39
CA ASP A 174 -46.62 14.31 6.12
C ASP A 174 -45.64 13.14 6.27
N GLN A 175 -46.12 11.90 6.39
CA GLN A 175 -45.27 10.71 6.30
C GLN A 175 -44.60 10.58 4.93
N LEU A 176 -45.36 10.68 3.83
CA LEU A 176 -44.82 10.63 2.46
C LEU A 176 -43.79 11.74 2.24
N ARG A 177 -44.12 12.99 2.60
CA ARG A 177 -43.21 14.15 2.54
C ARG A 177 -41.92 13.91 3.32
N LYS A 178 -42.01 13.42 4.57
CA LYS A 178 -40.85 13.08 5.41
C LYS A 178 -39.94 12.05 4.74
N VAL A 179 -40.52 11.01 4.11
CA VAL A 179 -39.75 9.95 3.44
C VAL A 179 -39.10 10.43 2.14
N PHE A 180 -39.83 11.19 1.30
CA PHE A 180 -39.25 11.82 0.12
C PHE A 180 -38.09 12.75 0.48
N GLN A 181 -38.28 13.66 1.44
CA GLN A 181 -37.23 14.60 1.86
C GLN A 181 -36.00 13.87 2.43
N ARG A 182 -36.17 12.73 3.10
CA ARG A 182 -35.05 11.90 3.57
C ARG A 182 -34.32 11.17 2.43
N ALA A 183 -35.07 10.59 1.48
CA ALA A 183 -34.50 9.85 0.35
C ALA A 183 -33.71 10.74 -0.64
N VAL A 184 -34.22 11.96 -0.88
CA VAL A 184 -33.64 12.93 -1.82
C VAL A 184 -32.26 13.46 -1.39
N MET A 185 -31.96 13.43 -0.09
CA MET A 185 -30.68 13.88 0.48
C MET A 185 -29.56 12.82 0.42
N ILE A 186 -29.83 11.63 -0.12
CA ILE A 186 -28.90 10.49 -0.08
C ILE A 186 -28.40 10.17 -1.51
N PRO A 187 -27.09 9.92 -1.74
CA PRO A 187 -26.53 9.50 -3.03
C PRO A 187 -26.97 8.10 -3.54
N LEU A 188 -28.26 7.93 -3.84
CA LEU A 188 -28.84 6.69 -4.39
C LEU A 188 -28.66 6.60 -5.92
N ASN A 189 -28.68 5.40 -6.50
CA ASN A 189 -28.68 5.27 -7.97
C ASN A 189 -29.96 5.86 -8.62
N GLN A 190 -31.06 5.98 -7.88
CA GLN A 190 -32.39 6.39 -8.35
C GLN A 190 -32.84 7.81 -7.90
N VAL A 191 -31.98 8.67 -7.31
CA VAL A 191 -32.43 9.98 -6.77
C VAL A 191 -33.15 10.82 -7.82
N GLU A 192 -32.70 10.83 -9.08
CA GLU A 192 -33.35 11.59 -10.15
C GLU A 192 -34.77 11.11 -10.47
N ALA A 193 -35.11 9.86 -10.20
CA ALA A 193 -36.48 9.35 -10.31
C ALA A 193 -37.31 9.75 -9.08
N ILE A 194 -36.78 9.53 -7.87
CA ILE A 194 -37.43 9.89 -6.60
C ILE A 194 -37.72 11.40 -6.52
N TRP A 195 -36.82 12.25 -7.04
CA TRP A 195 -37.02 13.70 -7.15
C TRP A 195 -38.14 14.08 -8.12
N ARG A 196 -38.21 13.44 -9.31
CA ARG A 196 -39.32 13.64 -10.26
C ARG A 196 -40.66 13.19 -9.68
N GLU A 197 -40.66 12.10 -8.92
CA GLU A 197 -41.85 11.63 -8.20
C GLU A 197 -42.28 12.59 -7.07
N TYR A 198 -41.33 13.21 -6.36
CA TYR A 198 -41.59 14.20 -5.32
C TYR A 198 -42.11 15.53 -5.88
N ASP A 199 -41.54 16.03 -6.98
CA ASP A 199 -42.01 17.23 -7.69
C ASP A 199 -43.45 17.03 -8.20
N ALA A 200 -43.71 15.91 -8.89
CA ALA A 200 -45.06 15.56 -9.34
C ALA A 200 -46.04 15.44 -8.15
N TYR A 201 -45.62 14.86 -7.03
CA TYR A 201 -46.42 14.70 -5.83
C TYR A 201 -46.79 16.04 -5.17
N GLU A 202 -45.82 16.88 -4.81
CA GLU A 202 -46.11 18.19 -4.20
C GLU A 202 -46.89 19.11 -5.17
N THR A 203 -46.57 19.07 -6.47
CA THR A 203 -47.31 19.79 -7.51
C THR A 203 -48.75 19.31 -7.66
N SER A 204 -49.04 18.03 -7.38
CA SER A 204 -50.41 17.49 -7.36
C SER A 204 -51.21 17.92 -6.12
N LEU A 205 -50.53 18.18 -5.00
CA LEU A 205 -51.15 18.67 -3.76
C LEU A 205 -51.44 20.18 -3.82
N ASN A 206 -50.41 21.00 -4.02
CA ASN A 206 -50.55 22.46 -4.12
C ASN A 206 -49.33 23.11 -4.78
N LYS A 207 -49.52 23.63 -5.99
CA LYS A 207 -48.50 24.28 -6.85
C LYS A 207 -47.79 25.48 -6.20
N ILE A 208 -48.39 26.13 -5.20
CA ILE A 208 -47.81 27.30 -4.50
C ILE A 208 -46.84 26.82 -3.42
N THR A 209 -47.25 25.88 -2.56
CA THR A 209 -46.38 25.33 -1.50
C THR A 209 -45.29 24.42 -2.07
N ALA A 210 -45.57 23.70 -3.17
CA ALA A 210 -44.59 22.88 -3.88
C ALA A 210 -43.31 23.66 -4.21
N LYS A 211 -43.44 24.87 -4.78
CA LYS A 211 -42.27 25.72 -5.09
C LYS A 211 -41.41 26.04 -3.87
N LYS A 212 -42.01 26.21 -2.69
CA LYS A 212 -41.28 26.43 -1.43
C LYS A 212 -40.56 25.14 -0.98
N PHE A 213 -41.27 24.02 -0.84
CA PHE A 213 -40.68 22.78 -0.35
C PHE A 213 -39.64 22.16 -1.31
N LEU A 214 -39.80 22.38 -2.62
CA LEU A 214 -38.79 22.02 -3.62
C LEU A 214 -37.59 22.97 -3.56
N GLY A 215 -37.80 24.28 -3.40
CA GLY A 215 -36.74 25.27 -3.23
C GLY A 215 -35.86 25.00 -2.00
N GLU A 216 -36.48 24.65 -0.86
CA GLU A 216 -35.79 24.31 0.40
C GLU A 216 -34.93 23.05 0.32
N ARG A 217 -35.27 22.09 -0.55
CA ARG A 217 -34.56 20.79 -0.66
C ARG A 217 -33.68 20.64 -1.91
N SER A 218 -33.87 21.49 -2.93
CA SER A 218 -33.08 21.49 -4.16
C SER A 218 -31.55 21.59 -3.94
N PRO A 219 -31.02 22.40 -3.00
CA PRO A 219 -29.57 22.43 -2.75
C PRO A 219 -29.02 21.08 -2.27
N ALA A 220 -29.71 20.41 -1.34
CA ALA A 220 -29.30 19.11 -0.81
C ALA A 220 -29.45 17.99 -1.85
N TYR A 221 -30.48 18.06 -2.70
CA TYR A 221 -30.62 17.19 -3.88
C TYR A 221 -29.44 17.34 -4.84
N MET A 222 -29.06 18.58 -5.19
CA MET A 222 -27.94 18.84 -6.09
C MET A 222 -26.61 18.37 -5.49
N GLN A 223 -26.41 18.54 -4.19
CA GLN A 223 -25.23 18.01 -3.48
C GLN A 223 -25.20 16.47 -3.49
N ALA A 224 -26.30 15.81 -3.15
CA ALA A 224 -26.40 14.34 -3.18
C ALA A 224 -26.16 13.78 -4.60
N ARG A 225 -26.63 14.49 -5.63
CA ARG A 225 -26.41 14.17 -7.05
C ARG A 225 -24.96 14.40 -7.50
N ALA A 226 -24.29 15.44 -7.00
CA ALA A 226 -22.87 15.68 -7.26
C ALA A 226 -22.00 14.59 -6.60
N VAL A 227 -22.24 14.32 -5.31
CA VAL A 227 -21.56 13.26 -4.55
C VAL A 227 -21.80 11.88 -5.17
N LEU A 228 -23.00 11.59 -5.70
CA LEU A 228 -23.27 10.35 -6.45
C LEU A 228 -22.36 10.18 -7.68
N LYS A 229 -22.01 11.28 -8.37
CA LYS A 229 -21.14 11.25 -9.54
C LYS A 229 -19.70 10.90 -9.15
N GLU A 230 -19.19 11.52 -8.08
CA GLU A 230 -17.86 11.19 -7.52
C GLU A 230 -17.81 9.76 -6.96
N LEU A 231 -18.84 9.37 -6.21
CA LEU A 231 -19.02 8.02 -5.68
C LEU A 231 -18.92 6.98 -6.80
N ARG A 232 -19.67 7.16 -7.90
CA ARG A 232 -19.61 6.26 -9.07
C ARG A 232 -18.20 6.13 -9.65
N THR A 233 -17.47 7.24 -9.84
CA THR A 233 -16.08 7.16 -10.34
C THR A 233 -15.11 6.42 -9.42
N LEU A 234 -15.42 6.31 -8.12
CA LEU A 234 -14.65 5.53 -7.16
C LEU A 234 -15.15 4.09 -7.00
N THR A 235 -16.47 3.84 -7.08
CA THR A 235 -17.08 2.53 -6.82
C THR A 235 -17.21 1.63 -8.04
N ASP A 236 -17.47 2.19 -9.23
CA ASP A 236 -17.67 1.40 -10.45
C ASP A 236 -16.44 0.58 -10.90
N PRO A 237 -15.18 1.01 -10.68
CA PRO A 237 -14.00 0.18 -10.96
C PRO A 237 -13.62 -0.79 -9.81
N LEU A 238 -14.40 -0.89 -8.72
CA LEU A 238 -14.08 -1.77 -7.60
C LEU A 238 -14.40 -3.23 -7.91
N VAL A 239 -13.45 -4.12 -7.64
CA VAL A 239 -13.67 -5.56 -7.73
C VAL A 239 -14.47 -6.01 -6.51
N THR A 240 -15.69 -6.51 -6.77
CA THR A 240 -16.63 -7.07 -5.80
C THR A 240 -16.73 -8.59 -5.98
N PRO A 241 -15.80 -9.38 -5.41
CA PRO A 241 -15.85 -10.85 -5.53
C PRO A 241 -17.02 -11.41 -4.71
N ALA A 242 -17.59 -12.54 -5.16
CA ALA A 242 -18.71 -13.20 -4.47
C ALA A 242 -18.34 -13.73 -3.06
N LEU A 243 -17.06 -14.02 -2.84
CA LEU A 243 -16.48 -14.26 -1.52
C LEU A 243 -15.12 -13.54 -1.42
N PRO A 244 -14.72 -13.06 -0.22
CA PRO A 244 -13.35 -12.63 0.04
C PRO A 244 -12.33 -13.72 -0.34
N VAL A 245 -11.20 -13.28 -0.90
CA VAL A 245 -10.07 -14.14 -1.28
C VAL A 245 -8.84 -13.64 -0.53
N GLN A 246 -8.02 -14.56 -0.01
CA GLN A 246 -6.76 -14.19 0.66
C GLN A 246 -5.79 -13.55 -0.35
N PRO A 247 -5.00 -12.52 0.02
CA PRO A 247 -4.07 -11.91 -0.91
C PRO A 247 -3.04 -12.90 -1.48
N CYS A 248 -2.70 -12.72 -2.76
CA CYS A 248 -1.89 -13.66 -3.53
C CYS A 248 -0.44 -13.85 -3.03
N TRP A 249 0.02 -12.96 -2.13
CA TRP A 249 1.32 -13.03 -1.46
C TRP A 249 1.28 -13.78 -0.11
N ILE A 250 0.11 -14.32 0.28
CA ILE A 250 -0.06 -15.22 1.43
C ILE A 250 -0.41 -16.62 0.93
N VAL A 251 -1.34 -16.72 -0.03
CA VAL A 251 -1.65 -17.97 -0.76
C VAL A 251 -1.59 -17.69 -2.27
N PRO A 252 -0.84 -18.45 -3.09
CA PRO A 252 -0.72 -18.25 -4.54
C PRO A 252 -2.02 -18.40 -5.37
N ASN A 253 -2.91 -17.41 -5.30
CA ASN A 253 -4.25 -17.42 -5.89
C ASN A 253 -4.31 -17.08 -7.39
N GLY A 254 -3.29 -17.46 -8.17
CA GLY A 254 -3.22 -17.31 -9.65
C GLY A 254 -3.18 -15.88 -10.22
N LYS A 255 -3.56 -14.86 -9.45
CA LYS A 255 -3.54 -13.45 -9.83
C LYS A 255 -2.14 -12.86 -9.67
N THR A 256 -1.81 -11.85 -10.48
CA THR A 256 -0.55 -11.10 -10.31
C THR A 256 -0.65 -10.10 -9.14
N PRO A 257 0.36 -10.00 -8.26
CA PRO A 257 0.32 -9.12 -7.08
C PRO A 257 0.08 -7.64 -7.39
N ALA A 258 0.52 -7.16 -8.56
CA ALA A 258 0.29 -5.78 -8.99
C ALA A 258 -1.21 -5.46 -9.21
N LYS A 259 -1.94 -6.35 -9.89
CA LYS A 259 -3.38 -6.15 -10.17
C LYS A 259 -4.20 -6.19 -8.88
N GLU A 260 -3.91 -7.13 -7.98
CA GLU A 260 -4.61 -7.22 -6.70
C GLU A 260 -4.32 -6.02 -5.78
N ARG A 261 -3.05 -5.58 -5.70
CA ARG A 261 -2.70 -4.33 -4.99
C ARG A 261 -3.44 -3.11 -5.56
N GLN A 262 -3.64 -3.03 -6.87
CA GLN A 262 -4.42 -1.96 -7.50
C GLN A 262 -5.91 -2.01 -7.09
N SER A 263 -6.55 -3.19 -7.09
CA SER A 263 -7.93 -3.35 -6.61
C SER A 263 -8.09 -2.96 -5.13
N LEU A 264 -7.14 -3.35 -4.28
CA LEU A 264 -7.12 -3.00 -2.86
C LEU A 264 -6.90 -1.49 -2.64
N GLN A 265 -6.03 -0.86 -3.43
CA GLN A 265 -5.87 0.61 -3.42
C GLN A 265 -7.15 1.35 -3.84
N GLY A 266 -7.96 0.77 -4.74
CA GLY A 266 -9.28 1.32 -5.08
C GLY A 266 -10.19 1.40 -3.85
N TRP A 267 -10.32 0.31 -3.11
CA TRP A 267 -11.11 0.27 -1.86
C TRP A 267 -10.60 1.27 -0.81
N ARG A 268 -9.28 1.37 -0.62
CA ARG A 268 -8.68 2.33 0.33
C ARG A 268 -8.95 3.79 -0.06
N ARG A 269 -8.84 4.15 -1.35
CA ARG A 269 -9.17 5.49 -1.87
C ARG A 269 -10.64 5.86 -1.69
N TYR A 270 -11.55 4.88 -1.79
CA TYR A 270 -12.98 5.10 -1.50
C TYR A 270 -13.20 5.43 -0.01
N LEU A 271 -12.58 4.66 0.90
CA LEU A 271 -12.69 4.89 2.35
C LEU A 271 -12.07 6.23 2.77
N GLU A 272 -10.88 6.57 2.24
CA GLU A 272 -10.24 7.88 2.40
C GLU A 272 -11.06 9.05 1.82
N TRP A 273 -12.04 8.80 0.93
CA TRP A 273 -12.93 9.82 0.39
C TRP A 273 -14.20 9.98 1.25
N GLU A 274 -14.78 8.90 1.78
CA GLU A 274 -15.87 8.99 2.77
C GLU A 274 -15.42 9.72 4.06
N GLU A 275 -14.19 9.48 4.53
CA GLU A 275 -13.61 10.18 5.69
C GLU A 275 -13.47 11.69 5.50
N LYS A 276 -13.40 12.19 4.26
CA LYS A 276 -13.36 13.62 3.94
C LYS A 276 -14.74 14.30 4.04
N ASN A 277 -15.78 13.56 4.40
CA ASN A 277 -17.18 14.01 4.50
C ASN A 277 -17.68 14.79 3.25
N PRO A 278 -17.77 14.18 2.06
CA PRO A 278 -18.19 14.85 0.82
C PRO A 278 -19.61 15.44 0.88
N LEU A 279 -20.46 14.90 1.76
CA LEU A 279 -21.82 15.37 2.03
C LEU A 279 -21.88 16.53 3.04
N ALA A 280 -20.75 16.96 3.62
CA ALA A 280 -20.68 18.02 4.64
C ALA A 280 -21.69 17.81 5.79
N ILE A 281 -21.89 16.56 6.21
CA ILE A 281 -22.83 16.18 7.27
C ILE A 281 -22.39 16.84 8.59
N GLU A 282 -23.26 17.68 9.15
CA GLU A 282 -23.02 18.40 10.41
C GLU A 282 -23.14 17.48 11.65
N ASP A 283 -24.00 16.47 11.60
CA ASP A 283 -24.19 15.50 12.68
C ASP A 283 -23.08 14.43 12.66
N ALA A 284 -22.16 14.55 13.62
CA ALA A 284 -21.05 13.63 13.81
C ALA A 284 -21.49 12.17 14.08
N ALA A 285 -22.67 11.94 14.68
CA ALA A 285 -23.16 10.57 14.94
C ALA A 285 -23.65 9.91 13.64
N VAL A 286 -24.34 10.65 12.77
CA VAL A 286 -24.77 10.18 11.45
C VAL A 286 -23.57 9.99 10.52
N LEU A 287 -22.60 10.91 10.55
CA LEU A 287 -21.33 10.77 9.81
C LEU A 287 -20.55 9.53 10.25
N HIS A 288 -20.43 9.30 11.56
CA HIS A 288 -19.75 8.12 12.11
C HIS A 288 -20.47 6.82 11.74
N GLN A 289 -21.81 6.79 11.81
CA GLN A 289 -22.59 5.63 11.34
C GLN A 289 -22.38 5.38 9.84
N ARG A 290 -22.35 6.42 9.00
CA ARG A 290 -22.07 6.30 7.56
C ARG A 290 -20.69 5.69 7.30
N ILE A 291 -19.64 6.26 7.90
CA ILE A 291 -18.25 5.82 7.67
C ILE A 291 -18.05 4.39 8.17
N LEU A 292 -18.53 4.03 9.36
CA LEU A 292 -18.47 2.64 9.85
C LEU A 292 -19.25 1.65 8.95
N SER A 293 -20.36 2.09 8.35
CA SER A 293 -21.13 1.25 7.44
C SER A 293 -20.44 1.08 6.07
N ALA A 294 -19.72 2.10 5.60
CA ALA A 294 -18.83 1.99 4.44
C ALA A 294 -17.66 1.03 4.72
N TYR A 295 -17.04 1.10 5.91
CA TYR A 295 -16.04 0.13 6.35
C TYR A 295 -16.60 -1.31 6.40
N LYS A 296 -17.82 -1.52 6.93
CA LYS A 296 -18.48 -2.84 6.89
C LYS A 296 -18.77 -3.34 5.47
N LYS A 297 -19.20 -2.47 4.54
CA LYS A 297 -19.36 -2.83 3.12
C LYS A 297 -18.01 -3.20 2.49
N ALA A 298 -16.92 -2.53 2.86
CA ALA A 298 -15.57 -2.90 2.41
C ALA A 298 -15.09 -4.25 2.99
N THR A 299 -15.28 -4.53 4.29
CA THR A 299 -14.88 -5.84 4.86
C THR A 299 -15.66 -7.01 4.28
N MET A 300 -16.91 -6.80 3.82
CA MET A 300 -17.71 -7.85 3.17
C MET A 300 -17.03 -8.40 1.90
N TYR A 301 -16.35 -7.55 1.13
CA TYR A 301 -15.61 -7.95 -0.07
C TYR A 301 -14.12 -8.23 0.21
N VAL A 302 -13.54 -7.53 1.19
CA VAL A 302 -12.09 -7.45 1.43
C VAL A 302 -11.73 -7.89 2.85
N ARG A 303 -12.42 -8.91 3.39
CA ARG A 303 -12.24 -9.44 4.76
C ARG A 303 -10.78 -9.76 5.13
N PHE A 304 -9.95 -10.08 4.15
CA PHE A 304 -8.55 -10.49 4.32
C PHE A 304 -7.50 -9.39 4.08
N ASP A 305 -7.88 -8.12 3.81
CA ASP A 305 -6.92 -7.00 3.82
C ASP A 305 -6.82 -6.38 5.22
N ALA A 306 -5.72 -6.68 5.89
CA ALA A 306 -5.37 -6.14 7.20
C ALA A 306 -5.41 -4.60 7.28
N VAL A 307 -5.18 -3.88 6.17
CA VAL A 307 -5.13 -2.43 6.18
C VAL A 307 -6.52 -1.81 6.31
N VAL A 308 -7.58 -2.43 5.75
CA VAL A 308 -8.96 -1.92 5.90
C VAL A 308 -9.42 -1.98 7.35
N TRP A 309 -9.14 -3.09 8.05
CA TRP A 309 -9.40 -3.24 9.49
C TRP A 309 -8.60 -2.24 10.34
N TYR A 310 -7.34 -1.99 9.99
CA TYR A 310 -6.50 -0.99 10.67
C TYR A 310 -7.04 0.44 10.47
N MET A 311 -7.44 0.80 9.25
CA MET A 311 -8.04 2.10 8.95
C MET A 311 -9.34 2.31 9.74
N ALA A 312 -10.24 1.32 9.76
CA ALA A 312 -11.47 1.36 10.56
C ALA A 312 -11.19 1.57 12.06
N ALA A 313 -10.19 0.89 12.61
CA ALA A 313 -9.78 1.04 14.00
C ALA A 313 -9.18 2.43 14.28
N MET A 314 -8.32 2.95 13.41
CA MET A 314 -7.73 4.28 13.55
C MET A 314 -8.78 5.40 13.43
N TYR A 315 -9.80 5.21 12.57
CA TYR A 315 -10.97 6.09 12.53
C TYR A 315 -11.74 6.09 13.85
N CYS A 316 -12.00 4.91 14.44
CA CYS A 316 -12.60 4.81 15.79
C CYS A 316 -11.74 5.51 16.86
N VAL A 317 -10.42 5.45 16.78
CA VAL A 317 -9.51 6.19 17.68
C VAL A 317 -9.61 7.71 17.47
N SER A 318 -9.70 8.22 16.24
CA SER A 318 -9.89 9.66 15.98
C SER A 318 -11.23 10.21 16.47
N VAL A 319 -12.27 9.36 16.53
CA VAL A 319 -13.58 9.67 17.11
C VAL A 319 -13.61 9.40 18.64
N HIS A 320 -12.45 9.11 19.24
CA HIS A 320 -12.26 8.79 20.68
C HIS A 320 -13.03 7.55 21.19
N ARG A 321 -13.45 6.66 20.30
CA ARG A 321 -14.21 5.44 20.61
C ARG A 321 -13.30 4.21 20.71
N ALA A 322 -12.43 4.21 21.72
CA ALA A 322 -11.38 3.21 21.89
C ALA A 322 -11.88 1.78 22.18
N ALA A 323 -13.11 1.61 22.68
CA ALA A 323 -13.73 0.29 22.87
C ALA A 323 -14.13 -0.34 21.53
N ASP A 324 -14.82 0.40 20.66
CA ASP A 324 -15.17 -0.04 19.31
C ASP A 324 -13.90 -0.28 18.47
N ALA A 325 -12.85 0.54 18.66
CA ALA A 325 -11.55 0.32 18.01
C ALA A 325 -10.93 -1.05 18.38
N LEU A 326 -11.09 -1.53 19.62
CA LEU A 326 -10.61 -2.86 20.02
C LEU A 326 -11.44 -4.00 19.40
N SER A 327 -12.76 -3.87 19.28
CA SER A 327 -13.57 -4.93 18.63
C SER A 327 -13.25 -5.04 17.14
N TRP A 328 -13.10 -3.90 16.44
CA TRP A 328 -12.65 -3.88 15.04
C TRP A 328 -11.26 -4.52 14.86
N LEU A 329 -10.32 -4.31 15.78
CA LEU A 329 -9.00 -4.95 15.73
C LEU A 329 -9.07 -6.45 16.07
N HIS A 330 -9.94 -6.87 16.99
CA HIS A 330 -10.17 -8.27 17.33
C HIS A 330 -10.74 -9.05 16.14
N GLU A 331 -11.89 -8.61 15.61
CA GLU A 331 -12.56 -9.18 14.43
C GLU A 331 -11.60 -9.27 13.22
N GLY A 332 -10.76 -8.23 13.03
CA GLY A 332 -9.73 -8.22 12.01
C GLY A 332 -8.58 -9.20 12.25
N SER A 333 -8.22 -9.48 13.51
CA SER A 333 -7.17 -10.44 13.88
C SER A 333 -7.62 -11.91 13.77
N GLU A 334 -8.91 -12.17 14.00
CA GLU A 334 -9.57 -13.46 13.74
C GLU A 334 -9.69 -13.72 12.23
N ALA A 335 -10.05 -12.69 11.46
CA ALA A 335 -10.10 -12.74 10.00
C ALA A 335 -8.70 -12.93 9.38
N CYS A 336 -7.69 -12.21 9.88
CA CYS A 336 -6.32 -12.20 9.36
C CYS A 336 -5.28 -12.65 10.42
N PRO A 337 -5.17 -13.94 10.77
CA PRO A 337 -4.24 -14.40 11.82
C PRO A 337 -2.78 -14.00 11.60
N TRP A 338 -2.32 -14.03 10.34
CA TRP A 338 -0.99 -13.59 9.89
C TRP A 338 -0.71 -12.09 10.06
N SER A 339 -1.70 -11.27 10.42
CA SER A 339 -1.57 -9.82 10.43
C SER A 339 -0.83 -9.30 11.66
N MET A 340 0.48 -9.13 11.50
CA MET A 340 1.32 -8.43 12.46
C MET A 340 0.83 -7.01 12.74
N LEU A 341 0.39 -6.28 11.70
CA LEU A 341 -0.11 -4.91 11.82
C LEU A 341 -1.29 -4.83 12.81
N LEU A 342 -2.29 -5.70 12.64
CA LEU A 342 -3.48 -5.69 13.50
C LEU A 342 -3.16 -6.15 14.91
N ARG A 343 -2.37 -7.22 15.07
CA ARG A 343 -2.05 -7.76 16.40
C ARG A 343 -1.09 -6.85 17.19
N PHE A 344 -0.13 -6.19 16.54
CA PHE A 344 0.70 -5.17 17.19
C PHE A 344 -0.12 -3.94 17.59
N GLN A 345 -1.04 -3.47 16.73
CA GLN A 345 -1.91 -2.34 17.07
C GLN A 345 -2.90 -2.71 18.19
N TYR A 346 -3.48 -3.90 18.15
CA TYR A 346 -4.35 -4.43 19.21
C TYR A 346 -3.59 -4.48 20.54
N ALA A 347 -2.38 -5.03 20.56
CA ALA A 347 -1.59 -5.15 21.79
C ALA A 347 -1.14 -3.78 22.35
N GLU A 348 -0.82 -2.78 21.50
CA GLU A 348 -0.55 -1.40 21.93
C GLU A 348 -1.83 -0.72 22.48
N MET A 349 -3.00 -0.96 21.86
CA MET A 349 -4.30 -0.41 22.30
C MET A 349 -4.83 -1.07 23.58
N ALA A 350 -4.66 -2.38 23.75
CA ALA A 350 -5.02 -3.12 24.96
C ALA A 350 -4.11 -2.70 26.13
N ARG A 351 -2.80 -2.57 25.90
CA ARG A 351 -1.86 -1.95 26.85
C ARG A 351 -2.27 -0.52 27.23
N ALA A 352 -2.82 0.26 26.30
CA ALA A 352 -3.32 1.62 26.58
C ALA A 352 -4.64 1.64 27.40
N GLN A 353 -5.25 0.48 27.68
CA GLN A 353 -6.38 0.27 28.58
C GLN A 353 -6.00 -0.63 29.77
N ASP A 354 -4.69 -0.75 30.08
CA ASP A 354 -4.09 -1.62 31.11
C ASP A 354 -4.42 -3.13 31.00
N LYS A 355 -5.03 -3.56 29.89
CA LYS A 355 -5.37 -4.95 29.54
C LYS A 355 -4.14 -5.74 29.06
N ASN A 356 -3.08 -5.74 29.85
CA ASN A 356 -1.78 -6.33 29.49
C ASN A 356 -1.86 -7.84 29.21
N GLN A 357 -2.78 -8.57 29.87
CA GLN A 357 -3.00 -9.99 29.63
C GLN A 357 -3.60 -10.27 28.23
N GLU A 358 -4.62 -9.52 27.82
CA GLU A 358 -5.18 -9.58 26.45
C GLU A 358 -4.13 -9.24 25.40
N ALA A 359 -3.29 -8.23 25.68
CA ALA A 359 -2.17 -7.85 24.82
C ALA A 359 -1.11 -8.97 24.68
N SER A 360 -0.83 -9.72 25.75
CA SER A 360 0.08 -10.87 25.70
C SER A 360 -0.53 -12.07 24.96
N ALA A 361 -1.80 -12.39 25.18
CA ALA A 361 -2.49 -13.49 24.51
C ALA A 361 -2.53 -13.30 22.99
N ALA A 362 -2.91 -12.10 22.53
CA ALA A 362 -2.97 -11.79 21.09
C ALA A 362 -1.61 -11.87 20.37
N LEU A 363 -0.49 -11.78 21.10
CA LEU A 363 0.86 -11.98 20.58
C LEU A 363 1.33 -13.44 20.69
N ASP A 364 0.94 -14.16 21.74
CA ASP A 364 1.20 -15.59 21.88
C ASP A 364 0.47 -16.40 20.80
N ASP A 365 -0.77 -16.02 20.45
CA ASP A 365 -1.52 -16.53 19.30
C ASP A 365 -0.80 -16.29 17.96
N LEU A 366 -0.17 -15.10 17.80
CA LEU A 366 0.62 -14.79 16.61
C LEU A 366 1.85 -15.67 16.53
N LEU A 367 2.55 -15.84 17.66
CA LEU A 367 3.70 -16.75 17.74
C LEU A 367 3.30 -18.18 17.39
N MET A 368 2.16 -18.67 17.90
CA MET A 368 1.63 -19.99 17.55
C MET A 368 1.35 -20.14 16.04
N TYR A 369 0.69 -19.15 15.42
CA TYR A 369 0.44 -19.14 13.99
C TYR A 369 1.75 -19.09 13.17
N MET A 370 2.70 -18.24 13.56
CA MET A 370 3.99 -18.09 12.88
C MET A 370 4.87 -19.34 13.00
N HIS A 371 4.89 -20.00 14.18
CA HIS A 371 5.56 -21.29 14.36
C HIS A 371 4.96 -22.36 13.44
N HIS A 372 3.63 -22.54 13.46
CA HIS A 372 2.95 -23.49 12.58
C HIS A 372 3.23 -23.24 11.08
N GLN A 373 3.26 -21.98 10.65
CA GLN A 373 3.60 -21.63 9.26
C GLN A 373 5.08 -21.90 8.89
N VAL A 374 6.01 -21.89 9.85
CA VAL A 374 7.39 -22.37 9.63
C VAL A 374 7.43 -23.89 9.61
N ASP A 375 6.75 -24.56 10.55
CA ASP A 375 6.74 -26.02 10.66
C ASP A 375 6.13 -26.69 9.42
N VAL A 376 5.00 -26.21 8.90
CA VAL A 376 4.40 -26.68 7.63
C VAL A 376 5.35 -26.52 6.45
N ARG A 377 6.16 -25.45 6.41
CA ARG A 377 7.17 -25.23 5.34
C ARG A 377 8.38 -26.14 5.50
N LEU A 378 8.78 -26.48 6.73
CA LEU A 378 9.82 -27.47 7.01
C LEU A 378 9.34 -28.90 6.71
N GLU A 379 8.06 -29.20 6.91
CA GLU A 379 7.44 -30.47 6.53
C GLU A 379 7.33 -30.58 5.00
N ALA A 380 6.92 -29.52 4.31
CA ALA A 380 6.97 -29.45 2.85
C ALA A 380 8.39 -29.61 2.30
N GLN A 381 9.40 -28.99 2.94
CA GLN A 381 10.81 -29.18 2.58
C GLN A 381 11.25 -30.64 2.78
N ARG A 382 10.93 -31.26 3.93
CA ARG A 382 11.23 -32.67 4.20
C ARG A 382 10.55 -33.61 3.20
N ALA A 383 9.30 -33.34 2.84
CA ALA A 383 8.57 -34.11 1.83
C ALA A 383 9.20 -33.97 0.44
N ALA A 384 9.67 -32.78 0.06
CA ALA A 384 10.41 -32.56 -1.19
C ALA A 384 11.77 -33.27 -1.19
N SER A 385 12.52 -33.23 -0.08
CA SER A 385 13.75 -34.01 0.07
C SER A 385 13.49 -35.52 -0.03
N ALA A 386 12.45 -36.03 0.66
CA ALA A 386 12.09 -37.44 0.61
C ALA A 386 11.57 -37.90 -0.76
N ALA A 387 10.94 -37.01 -1.52
CA ALA A 387 10.57 -37.26 -2.92
C ALA A 387 11.82 -37.36 -3.81
N VAL A 388 12.81 -36.47 -3.64
CA VAL A 388 14.11 -36.57 -4.32
C VAL A 388 14.85 -37.86 -3.93
N ASP A 389 14.82 -38.25 -2.65
CA ASP A 389 15.41 -39.52 -2.20
C ASP A 389 14.76 -40.70 -2.94
N ALA A 390 13.42 -40.79 -2.93
CA ALA A 390 12.67 -41.84 -3.62
C ALA A 390 12.87 -41.85 -5.14
N GLU A 391 12.98 -40.68 -5.80
CA GLU A 391 13.40 -40.58 -7.20
C GLU A 391 14.80 -41.16 -7.42
N THR A 392 15.76 -40.81 -6.56
CA THR A 392 17.15 -41.28 -6.71
C THR A 392 17.33 -42.77 -6.37
N ASP A 393 16.53 -43.32 -5.45
CA ASP A 393 16.49 -44.76 -5.19
C ASP A 393 15.84 -45.51 -6.37
N ALA A 394 14.78 -44.98 -6.99
CA ALA A 394 14.21 -45.55 -8.20
C ALA A 394 15.16 -45.47 -9.42
N GLU A 395 15.91 -44.37 -9.56
CA GLU A 395 16.97 -44.25 -10.58
C GLU A 395 18.11 -45.26 -10.33
N ARG A 396 18.47 -45.52 -9.07
CA ARG A 396 19.46 -46.52 -8.66
C ARG A 396 18.98 -47.95 -8.95
N GLU A 397 17.73 -48.29 -8.60
CA GLU A 397 17.14 -49.59 -8.94
C GLU A 397 17.06 -49.79 -10.46
N ALA A 398 16.64 -48.78 -11.22
CA ALA A 398 16.60 -48.84 -12.68
C ALA A 398 17.99 -49.00 -13.32
N ALA A 399 19.01 -48.32 -12.78
CA ALA A 399 20.40 -48.47 -13.24
C ALA A 399 20.95 -49.89 -12.98
N LEU A 400 20.66 -50.46 -11.80
CA LEU A 400 21.03 -51.83 -11.44
C LEU A 400 20.28 -52.85 -12.32
N GLN A 401 18.97 -52.70 -12.49
CA GLN A 401 18.16 -53.58 -13.36
C GLN A 401 18.62 -53.55 -14.82
N LYS A 402 18.96 -52.37 -15.34
CA LYS A 402 19.48 -52.25 -16.71
C LYS A 402 20.82 -52.97 -16.87
N ARG A 403 21.78 -52.76 -15.95
CA ARG A 403 23.08 -53.45 -16.03
C ARG A 403 22.96 -54.97 -15.78
N ALA A 404 21.93 -55.41 -15.08
CA ALA A 404 21.56 -56.83 -14.96
C ALA A 404 20.84 -57.41 -16.20
N GLN A 405 20.62 -56.62 -17.26
CA GLN A 405 20.17 -57.06 -18.59
C GLN A 405 21.29 -56.96 -19.65
N ASP A 406 22.30 -56.14 -19.42
CA ASP A 406 23.48 -55.97 -20.28
C ASP A 406 24.54 -57.06 -19.94
N ASP A 407 24.26 -58.34 -20.25
CA ASP A 407 25.17 -59.49 -20.04
C ASP A 407 26.58 -59.26 -20.65
N ALA A 408 27.60 -59.08 -19.81
CA ALA A 408 29.00 -58.85 -20.19
C ALA A 408 29.97 -59.55 -19.18
N PRO A 409 31.23 -59.84 -19.58
CA PRO A 409 31.97 -60.99 -19.02
C PRO A 409 32.91 -60.69 -17.83
N ASP A 410 33.14 -61.75 -17.04
CA ASP A 410 34.00 -61.87 -15.85
C ASP A 410 35.31 -61.04 -15.86
N ASP A 411 35.29 -59.83 -15.30
CA ASP A 411 36.48 -59.08 -14.86
C ASP A 411 36.17 -58.26 -13.58
N ASP A 412 36.04 -58.97 -12.46
CA ASP A 412 35.46 -58.53 -11.17
C ASP A 412 35.87 -57.12 -10.71
N ASP A 413 37.15 -56.75 -10.84
CA ASP A 413 37.65 -55.46 -10.36
C ASP A 413 37.27 -54.29 -11.30
N ALA A 414 37.14 -54.54 -12.61
CA ALA A 414 36.73 -53.53 -13.59
C ALA A 414 35.23 -53.22 -13.46
N ASP A 415 34.39 -54.24 -13.32
CA ASP A 415 32.95 -54.08 -13.15
C ASP A 415 32.61 -53.29 -11.88
N LYS A 416 33.30 -53.63 -10.78
CA LYS A 416 33.18 -53.00 -9.46
C LYS A 416 33.61 -51.53 -9.46
N ALA A 417 34.67 -51.17 -10.19
CA ALA A 417 35.06 -49.79 -10.37
C ALA A 417 33.98 -48.99 -11.14
N ALA A 418 33.44 -49.54 -12.23
CA ALA A 418 32.36 -48.90 -12.99
C ALA A 418 31.04 -48.80 -12.19
N LEU A 419 30.74 -49.75 -11.30
CA LEU A 419 29.62 -49.66 -10.35
C LEU A 419 29.80 -48.51 -9.36
N ALA A 420 30.99 -48.38 -8.77
CA ALA A 420 31.31 -47.28 -7.85
C ALA A 420 31.22 -45.90 -8.52
N ASP A 421 31.65 -45.77 -9.79
CA ASP A 421 31.54 -44.51 -10.55
C ASP A 421 30.08 -44.15 -10.90
N ILE A 422 29.20 -45.15 -11.14
CA ILE A 422 27.76 -44.93 -11.33
C ILE A 422 27.10 -44.49 -10.02
N GLU A 423 27.35 -45.21 -8.93
CA GLU A 423 26.79 -44.91 -7.61
C GLU A 423 27.25 -43.54 -7.11
N ARG A 424 28.51 -43.18 -7.33
CA ARG A 424 29.06 -41.85 -7.08
C ARG A 424 28.33 -40.76 -7.89
N ARG A 425 28.07 -40.97 -9.18
CA ARG A 425 27.32 -39.99 -10.01
C ARG A 425 25.87 -39.83 -9.55
N ILE A 426 25.22 -40.90 -9.09
CA ILE A 426 23.88 -40.85 -8.50
C ILE A 426 23.93 -40.05 -7.19
N GLN A 427 24.92 -40.29 -6.33
CA GLN A 427 25.09 -39.55 -5.08
C GLN A 427 25.43 -38.06 -5.31
N GLU A 428 26.34 -37.73 -6.24
CA GLU A 428 26.63 -36.34 -6.66
C GLU A 428 25.36 -35.66 -7.21
N THR A 429 24.52 -36.38 -7.96
CA THR A 429 23.25 -35.88 -8.49
C THR A 429 22.21 -35.68 -7.38
N ARG A 430 22.11 -36.61 -6.43
CA ARG A 430 21.24 -36.53 -5.25
C ARG A 430 21.60 -35.33 -4.37
N GLU A 431 22.88 -35.14 -4.10
CA GLU A 431 23.39 -33.98 -3.35
C GLU A 431 23.08 -32.66 -4.08
N GLN A 432 23.21 -32.61 -5.40
CA GLN A 432 22.82 -31.46 -6.21
C GLN A 432 21.30 -31.20 -6.20
N ARG A 433 20.45 -32.23 -6.35
CA ARG A 433 18.98 -32.09 -6.26
C ARG A 433 18.56 -31.64 -4.86
N HIS A 434 19.11 -32.24 -3.81
CA HIS A 434 18.81 -31.88 -2.42
C HIS A 434 19.30 -30.47 -2.08
N ALA A 435 20.49 -30.06 -2.54
CA ALA A 435 20.98 -28.69 -2.40
C ALA A 435 20.11 -27.68 -3.16
N LYS A 436 19.60 -28.05 -4.34
CA LYS A 436 18.64 -27.23 -5.10
C LYS A 436 17.33 -27.04 -4.33
N VAL A 437 16.69 -28.13 -3.89
CA VAL A 437 15.45 -28.08 -3.07
C VAL A 437 15.66 -27.24 -1.80
N LEU A 438 16.80 -27.39 -1.13
CA LEU A 438 17.15 -26.59 0.05
C LEU A 438 17.33 -25.11 -0.28
N ASN A 439 18.00 -24.76 -1.38
CA ASN A 439 18.19 -23.38 -1.81
C ASN A 439 16.89 -22.72 -2.31
N GLU A 440 15.97 -23.47 -2.91
CA GLU A 440 14.66 -22.99 -3.35
C GLU A 440 13.69 -22.79 -2.16
N ALA A 441 13.71 -23.69 -1.16
CA ALA A 441 12.91 -23.55 0.07
C ALA A 441 13.45 -22.47 1.02
N ARG A 442 14.77 -22.24 1.03
CA ARG A 442 15.46 -21.34 1.97
C ARG A 442 14.89 -19.91 2.04
N PRO A 443 14.74 -19.13 0.94
CA PRO A 443 14.31 -17.75 1.04
C PRO A 443 12.91 -17.61 1.68
N GLY A 444 12.00 -18.56 1.41
CA GLY A 444 10.71 -18.61 2.07
C GLY A 444 10.82 -18.97 3.56
N LEU A 445 11.64 -19.97 3.92
CA LEU A 445 11.84 -20.33 5.32
C LEU A 445 12.48 -19.19 6.13
N ASP A 446 13.48 -18.50 5.56
CA ASP A 446 14.18 -17.42 6.22
C ASP A 446 13.27 -16.17 6.36
N GLU A 447 12.39 -15.86 5.38
CA GLU A 447 11.34 -14.83 5.53
C GLU A 447 10.44 -15.09 6.75
N TRP A 448 9.89 -16.30 6.89
CA TRP A 448 8.99 -16.62 8.01
C TRP A 448 9.72 -16.70 9.37
N ARG A 449 11.03 -16.99 9.38
CA ARG A 449 11.89 -16.94 10.58
C ARG A 449 12.24 -15.52 11.03
N GLU A 450 12.54 -14.62 10.09
CA GLU A 450 12.74 -13.20 10.38
C GLU A 450 11.43 -12.58 10.88
N ALA A 451 10.31 -12.92 10.25
CA ALA A 451 8.97 -12.51 10.65
C ALA A 451 8.63 -13.00 12.07
N LEU A 452 8.81 -14.29 12.38
CA LEU A 452 8.66 -14.83 13.76
C LEU A 452 9.52 -14.06 14.77
N SER A 453 10.76 -13.74 14.40
CA SER A 453 11.70 -13.03 15.26
C SER A 453 11.34 -11.56 15.45
N GLN A 454 10.76 -10.91 14.44
CA GLN A 454 10.16 -9.57 14.56
C GLN A 454 9.03 -9.55 15.61
N VAL A 455 8.20 -10.60 15.67
CA VAL A 455 7.15 -10.75 16.70
C VAL A 455 7.75 -10.87 18.10
N TRP A 456 8.75 -11.74 18.30
CA TRP A 456 9.46 -11.83 19.58
C TRP A 456 10.10 -10.50 20.02
N ILE A 457 10.73 -9.78 19.09
CA ILE A 457 11.32 -8.46 19.35
C ILE A 457 10.24 -7.45 19.78
N LYS A 458 9.10 -7.42 19.09
CA LYS A 458 7.98 -6.52 19.43
C LYS A 458 7.32 -6.88 20.74
N TYR A 459 7.20 -8.17 21.04
CA TYR A 459 6.66 -8.65 22.32
C TYR A 459 7.57 -8.28 23.50
N MET A 460 8.88 -8.50 23.40
CA MET A 460 9.86 -8.03 24.41
C MET A 460 9.78 -6.51 24.59
N GLN A 461 9.66 -5.74 23.51
CA GLN A 461 9.50 -4.28 23.56
C GLN A 461 8.19 -3.86 24.25
N LEU A 462 7.08 -4.56 24.01
CA LEU A 462 5.78 -4.27 24.63
C LEU A 462 5.78 -4.60 26.13
N VAL A 463 6.21 -5.81 26.51
CA VAL A 463 6.30 -6.23 27.92
C VAL A 463 7.27 -5.32 28.69
N ARG A 464 8.39 -4.91 28.09
CA ARG A 464 9.31 -3.92 28.69
C ARG A 464 8.68 -2.54 28.88
N ARG A 465 7.71 -2.14 28.05
CA ARG A 465 6.95 -0.89 28.19
C ARG A 465 5.86 -0.97 29.27
N ALA A 466 5.24 -2.14 29.45
CA ALA A 466 4.16 -2.35 30.40
C ALA A 466 4.64 -2.71 31.82
N GLU A 467 5.55 -3.68 31.95
CA GLU A 467 5.92 -4.31 33.22
C GLU A 467 7.42 -4.18 33.55
N GLY A 468 8.20 -3.62 32.63
CA GLY A 468 9.63 -3.34 32.81
C GLY A 468 10.56 -4.51 32.48
N ILE A 469 11.82 -4.42 32.93
CA ILE A 469 12.91 -5.25 32.41
C ILE A 469 12.87 -6.71 32.90
N ARG A 470 12.30 -6.99 34.08
CA ARG A 470 12.28 -8.36 34.64
C ARG A 470 11.38 -9.30 33.83
N PRO A 471 10.12 -8.97 33.50
CA PRO A 471 9.30 -9.82 32.63
C PRO A 471 9.83 -9.87 31.18
N ALA A 472 10.41 -8.78 30.67
CA ALA A 472 11.06 -8.80 29.35
C ALA A 472 12.18 -9.86 29.24
N ARG A 473 13.00 -10.02 30.30
CA ARG A 473 13.99 -11.11 30.40
C ARG A 473 13.36 -12.51 30.43
N GLN A 474 12.14 -12.66 30.94
CA GLN A 474 11.40 -13.93 30.90
C GLN A 474 10.89 -14.23 29.49
N VAL A 475 10.38 -13.22 28.77
CA VAL A 475 10.02 -13.34 27.34
C VAL A 475 11.24 -13.73 26.51
N PHE A 476 12.41 -13.11 26.73
CA PHE A 476 13.67 -13.50 26.09
C PHE A 476 14.05 -14.95 26.43
N ALA A 477 13.95 -15.37 27.69
CA ALA A 477 14.20 -16.74 28.11
C ALA A 477 13.21 -17.77 27.50
N ARG A 478 12.02 -17.33 27.07
CA ARG A 478 11.05 -18.13 26.33
C ARG A 478 11.40 -18.20 24.84
N ALA A 479 11.70 -17.07 24.21
CA ALA A 479 12.17 -16.99 22.81
C ALA A 479 13.42 -17.83 22.57
N ARG A 480 14.38 -17.79 23.50
CA ARG A 480 15.60 -18.62 23.47
C ARG A 480 15.36 -20.14 23.53
N LYS A 481 14.17 -20.58 23.90
CA LYS A 481 13.76 -22.00 23.93
C LYS A 481 12.87 -22.38 22.76
N SER A 482 12.31 -21.44 22.01
CA SER A 482 11.45 -21.76 20.88
C SER A 482 12.30 -22.26 19.70
N PRO A 483 11.88 -23.32 18.99
CA PRO A 483 12.50 -23.67 17.72
C PRO A 483 12.38 -22.48 16.75
N HIS A 484 13.33 -22.35 15.83
CA HIS A 484 13.36 -21.32 14.78
C HIS A 484 13.62 -19.86 15.23
N CYS A 485 14.02 -19.62 16.48
CA CYS A 485 14.49 -18.30 16.93
C CYS A 485 15.80 -17.89 16.21
N THR A 486 15.88 -16.66 15.68
CA THR A 486 17.07 -16.14 14.99
C THR A 486 17.94 -15.21 15.84
N TRP A 487 19.11 -14.82 15.32
CA TRP A 487 20.07 -13.96 16.01
C TRP A 487 19.56 -12.53 16.27
N GLN A 488 18.66 -12.00 15.43
CA GLN A 488 18.08 -10.66 15.61
C GLN A 488 17.36 -10.51 16.97
N VAL A 489 16.81 -11.60 17.53
CA VAL A 489 16.19 -11.59 18.87
C VAL A 489 17.23 -11.33 19.97
N TYR A 490 18.46 -11.84 19.80
CA TYR A 490 19.56 -11.65 20.74
C TYR A 490 20.15 -10.24 20.64
N GLU A 491 20.36 -9.74 19.42
CA GLU A 491 20.77 -8.34 19.16
C GLU A 491 19.78 -7.35 19.81
N ALA A 492 18.49 -7.51 19.52
CA ALA A 492 17.45 -6.66 20.08
C ALA A 492 17.39 -6.72 21.63
N ASN A 493 17.62 -7.89 22.24
CA ASN A 493 17.68 -8.01 23.70
C ASN A 493 18.95 -7.36 24.28
N ALA A 494 20.11 -7.50 23.64
CA ALA A 494 21.34 -6.84 24.05
C ALA A 494 21.19 -5.30 24.00
N MET A 495 20.61 -4.77 22.93
CA MET A 495 20.33 -3.33 22.78
C MET A 495 19.23 -2.84 23.74
N LEU A 496 18.25 -3.69 24.07
CA LEU A 496 17.25 -3.39 25.11
C LEU A 496 17.92 -3.20 26.47
N GLU A 497 18.82 -4.10 26.86
CA GLU A 497 19.60 -3.98 28.10
C GLU A 497 20.50 -2.73 28.06
N TYR A 498 21.31 -2.56 27.02
CA TYR A 498 22.23 -1.43 26.91
C TYR A 498 21.54 -0.07 27.04
N HIS A 499 20.40 0.13 26.36
CA HIS A 499 19.69 1.41 26.42
C HIS A 499 18.73 1.56 27.62
N CYS A 500 18.22 0.46 28.21
CA CYS A 500 17.20 0.54 29.27
C CYS A 500 17.73 0.25 30.68
N SER A 501 18.64 -0.72 30.83
CA SER A 501 19.28 -1.05 32.12
C SER A 501 20.68 -0.44 32.26
N LYS A 502 21.28 0.02 31.15
CA LYS A 502 22.64 0.58 31.07
C LYS A 502 23.76 -0.42 31.39
N ASP A 503 23.46 -1.71 31.39
CA ASP A 503 24.44 -2.77 31.63
C ASP A 503 25.08 -3.25 30.32
N ALA A 504 26.16 -2.56 29.93
CA ALA A 504 27.00 -2.97 28.81
C ALA A 504 27.53 -4.42 28.97
N THR A 505 27.82 -4.87 30.20
CA THR A 505 28.39 -6.20 30.43
C THR A 505 27.40 -7.32 30.15
N VAL A 506 26.11 -7.10 30.43
CA VAL A 506 25.03 -8.04 30.09
C VAL A 506 24.81 -8.05 28.58
N ALA A 507 24.83 -6.89 27.92
CA ALA A 507 24.72 -6.81 26.47
C ALA A 507 25.87 -7.56 25.75
N THR A 508 27.13 -7.36 26.14
CA THR A 508 28.27 -8.13 25.60
C THR A 508 28.11 -9.64 25.81
N LYS A 509 27.65 -10.07 27.01
CA LYS A 509 27.38 -11.49 27.29
C LYS A 509 26.26 -12.08 26.42
N VAL A 510 25.27 -11.28 26.02
CA VAL A 510 24.20 -11.71 25.10
C VAL A 510 24.72 -11.84 23.66
N PHE A 511 25.60 -10.95 23.20
CA PHE A 511 26.24 -11.07 21.89
C PHE A 511 27.22 -12.25 21.79
N GLU A 512 28.09 -12.48 22.79
CA GLU A 512 28.95 -13.68 22.84
C GLU A 512 28.12 -14.97 22.85
N LEU A 513 26.98 -14.97 23.54
CA LEU A 513 26.04 -16.09 23.52
C LEU A 513 25.39 -16.30 22.15
N ALA A 514 25.07 -15.22 21.42
CA ALA A 514 24.56 -15.30 20.06
C ALA A 514 25.58 -15.91 19.10
N LEU A 515 26.84 -15.43 19.12
CA LEU A 515 27.94 -16.00 18.32
C LEU A 515 28.17 -17.49 18.64
N LYS A 516 28.03 -17.90 19.90
CA LYS A 516 28.16 -19.31 20.29
C LYS A 516 27.02 -20.21 19.76
N ILE A 517 25.84 -19.65 19.50
CA ILE A 517 24.64 -20.42 19.07
C ILE A 517 24.48 -20.43 17.55
N PHE A 518 24.65 -19.27 16.90
CA PHE A 518 24.44 -19.11 15.46
C PHE A 518 25.73 -19.16 14.64
N GLY A 519 26.89 -19.15 15.29
CA GLY A 519 28.17 -19.05 14.62
C GLY A 519 28.47 -17.65 14.07
N PRO A 520 29.49 -17.51 13.22
CA PRO A 520 29.95 -16.25 12.68
C PRO A 520 29.11 -15.82 11.46
N GLU A 521 27.85 -15.44 11.70
CA GLU A 521 27.00 -14.89 10.63
C GLU A 521 27.28 -13.40 10.38
N GLU A 522 27.32 -13.03 9.09
CA GLU A 522 27.84 -11.76 8.57
C GLU A 522 27.25 -10.53 9.28
N HIS A 523 25.91 -10.42 9.27
CA HIS A 523 25.20 -9.28 9.83
C HIS A 523 25.19 -9.26 11.38
N LEU A 524 25.29 -10.43 12.02
CA LEU A 524 25.43 -10.54 13.48
C LEU A 524 26.79 -10.01 13.93
N VAL A 525 27.88 -10.37 13.22
CA VAL A 525 29.22 -9.87 13.51
C VAL A 525 29.29 -8.35 13.28
N VAL A 526 28.74 -7.84 12.17
CA VAL A 526 28.62 -6.39 11.92
C VAL A 526 27.91 -5.66 13.06
N ARG A 527 26.76 -6.16 13.52
CA ARG A 527 26.00 -5.54 14.63
C ARG A 527 26.69 -5.61 15.98
N TYR A 528 27.45 -6.66 16.24
CA TYR A 528 28.23 -6.76 17.47
C TYR A 528 29.46 -5.82 17.44
N LEU A 529 30.11 -5.66 16.28
CA LEU A 529 31.15 -4.65 16.09
C LEU A 529 30.61 -3.23 16.23
N ASP A 530 29.44 -2.90 15.63
CA ASP A 530 28.73 -1.63 15.86
C ASP A 530 28.55 -1.35 17.36
N PHE A 531 28.09 -2.34 18.13
CA PHE A 531 27.87 -2.25 19.56
C PHE A 531 29.16 -2.01 20.36
N LEU A 532 30.23 -2.79 20.11
CA LEU A 532 31.51 -2.63 20.81
C LEU A 532 32.18 -1.29 20.49
N ILE A 533 32.11 -0.84 19.23
CA ILE A 533 32.55 0.50 18.82
C ILE A 533 31.73 1.58 19.55
N SER A 534 30.42 1.41 19.72
CA SER A 534 29.56 2.37 20.44
C SER A 534 29.85 2.48 21.95
N ILE A 535 30.59 1.52 22.52
CA ILE A 535 31.06 1.51 23.91
C ILE A 535 32.53 1.96 24.02
N ASN A 536 33.20 2.17 22.87
CA ASN A 536 34.64 2.44 22.77
C ASN A 536 35.51 1.27 23.32
N ASP A 537 35.09 0.02 23.07
CA ASP A 537 35.86 -1.18 23.42
C ASP A 537 36.65 -1.71 22.21
N ASP A 538 37.64 -0.93 21.82
CA ASP A 538 38.62 -1.19 20.76
C ASP A 538 39.30 -2.56 20.84
N THR A 539 39.52 -3.06 22.06
CA THR A 539 40.31 -4.29 22.29
C THR A 539 39.44 -5.51 22.04
N ASN A 540 38.22 -5.54 22.58
CA ASN A 540 37.29 -6.62 22.29
C ASN A 540 36.77 -6.55 20.85
N ALA A 541 36.58 -5.35 20.27
CA ALA A 541 36.18 -5.21 18.87
C ALA A 541 37.20 -5.85 17.90
N ARG A 542 38.50 -5.57 18.08
CA ARG A 542 39.57 -6.22 17.30
C ARG A 542 39.66 -7.72 17.55
N ALA A 543 39.53 -8.16 18.81
CA ALA A 543 39.53 -9.59 19.14
C ALA A 543 38.35 -10.36 18.52
N VAL A 544 37.15 -9.75 18.46
CA VAL A 544 35.97 -10.31 17.80
C VAL A 544 36.18 -10.38 16.29
N LEU A 545 36.74 -9.33 15.66
CA LEU A 545 37.06 -9.32 14.23
C LEU A 545 37.99 -10.48 13.83
N GLU A 546 39.17 -10.57 14.43
CA GLU A 546 40.16 -11.59 14.05
C GLU A 546 39.60 -13.01 14.29
N ARG A 547 38.92 -13.24 15.42
CA ARG A 547 38.27 -14.51 15.74
C ARG A 547 37.19 -14.88 14.71
N THR A 548 36.37 -13.92 14.30
CA THR A 548 35.26 -14.19 13.37
C THR A 548 35.78 -14.39 11.96
N VAL A 549 36.58 -13.47 11.41
CA VAL A 549 37.15 -13.58 10.05
C VAL A 549 37.89 -14.90 9.83
N SER A 550 38.66 -15.39 10.81
CA SER A 550 39.36 -16.69 10.72
C SER A 550 38.44 -17.92 10.66
N SER A 551 37.11 -17.76 10.79
CA SER A 551 36.13 -18.84 10.90
C SER A 551 34.99 -18.78 9.87
N MET A 552 35.02 -17.85 8.91
CA MET A 552 33.98 -17.68 7.88
C MET A 552 34.57 -17.69 6.46
N PRO A 553 33.79 -18.06 5.43
CA PRO A 553 34.20 -17.95 4.03
C PRO A 553 34.58 -16.52 3.63
N VAL A 554 35.57 -16.40 2.74
CA VAL A 554 36.16 -15.12 2.31
C VAL A 554 35.11 -14.14 1.77
N ASP A 555 34.09 -14.62 1.05
CA ASP A 555 33.01 -13.79 0.52
C ASP A 555 32.17 -13.13 1.63
N LYS A 556 31.71 -13.91 2.61
CA LYS A 556 30.98 -13.40 3.79
C LYS A 556 31.85 -12.49 4.66
N ALA A 557 33.16 -12.76 4.73
CA ALA A 557 34.09 -11.91 5.46
C ALA A 557 34.20 -10.50 4.87
N LYS A 558 33.81 -10.30 3.60
CA LYS A 558 33.93 -9.00 2.93
C LYS A 558 33.12 -7.92 3.62
N THR A 559 31.86 -8.15 3.97
CA THR A 559 31.01 -7.13 4.61
C THR A 559 31.49 -6.77 6.02
N VAL A 560 31.98 -7.75 6.77
CA VAL A 560 32.61 -7.53 8.09
C VAL A 560 33.88 -6.67 7.94
N TRP A 561 34.73 -7.00 6.96
CA TRP A 561 35.93 -6.21 6.62
C TRP A 561 35.59 -4.79 6.16
N MET A 562 34.58 -4.59 5.31
CA MET A 562 34.15 -3.26 4.86
C MET A 562 33.67 -2.41 6.04
N ARG A 563 32.87 -2.98 6.96
CA ARG A 563 32.41 -2.26 8.15
C ARG A 563 33.57 -1.90 9.09
N TRP A 564 34.57 -2.79 9.21
CA TRP A 564 35.79 -2.50 9.98
C TRP A 564 36.66 -1.43 9.30
N ALA A 565 36.68 -1.40 7.97
CA ALA A 565 37.39 -0.38 7.21
C ALA A 565 36.78 1.01 7.41
N GLU A 566 35.46 1.15 7.39
CA GLU A 566 34.77 2.40 7.77
C GLU A 566 35.15 2.89 9.18
N TYR A 567 35.52 1.97 10.09
CA TYR A 567 35.99 2.32 11.43
C TYR A 567 37.46 2.76 11.46
N GLU A 568 38.40 1.92 11.02
CA GLU A 568 39.84 2.25 11.05
C GLU A 568 40.20 3.41 10.10
N TYR A 569 39.44 3.65 9.02
CA TYR A 569 39.62 4.85 8.19
C TYR A 569 39.12 6.15 8.86
N SER A 570 38.13 6.05 9.77
CA SER A 570 37.55 7.21 10.46
C SER A 570 38.27 7.57 11.77
N TYR A 571 38.82 6.56 12.46
CA TYR A 571 39.35 6.70 13.84
C TYR A 571 40.70 6.03 14.07
N GLY A 572 41.23 5.26 13.11
CA GLY A 572 42.46 4.49 13.26
C GLY A 572 43.73 5.29 12.97
N ASP A 573 44.86 4.81 13.49
CA ASP A 573 46.18 5.33 13.17
C ASP A 573 46.54 5.12 11.70
N THR A 574 47.39 5.97 11.13
CA THR A 574 47.97 5.77 9.78
C THR A 574 48.66 4.41 9.63
N SER A 575 49.23 3.86 10.71
CA SER A 575 49.82 2.51 10.74
C SER A 575 48.77 1.39 10.76
N ALA A 576 47.56 1.64 11.28
CA ALA A 576 46.44 0.70 11.25
C ALA A 576 45.79 0.70 9.87
N MET A 577 45.51 1.88 9.30
CA MET A 577 45.04 2.06 7.92
C MET A 577 45.96 1.34 6.92
N ALA A 578 47.28 1.52 7.01
CA ALA A 578 48.23 0.87 6.09
C ALA A 578 48.28 -0.66 6.22
N ARG A 579 48.13 -1.20 7.44
CA ARG A 579 48.04 -2.66 7.67
C ARG A 579 46.72 -3.24 7.15
N LEU A 580 45.63 -2.47 7.26
CA LEU A 580 44.33 -2.84 6.70
C LEU A 580 44.35 -2.81 5.17
N ASP A 581 44.84 -1.71 4.57
CA ASP A 581 44.96 -1.55 3.11
C ASP A 581 45.77 -2.69 2.47
N ALA A 582 46.82 -3.16 3.16
CA ALA A 582 47.61 -4.33 2.78
C ALA A 582 46.80 -5.64 2.89
N ARG A 583 46.22 -5.95 4.06
CA ARG A 583 45.44 -7.19 4.25
C ARG A 583 44.25 -7.28 3.29
N LEU A 584 43.56 -6.16 3.02
CA LEU A 584 42.48 -6.09 2.03
C LEU A 584 42.98 -6.28 0.58
N ALA A 585 44.24 -5.94 0.27
CA ALA A 585 44.84 -6.25 -1.02
C ALA A 585 45.13 -7.74 -1.18
N ASP A 586 45.59 -8.38 -0.10
CA ASP A 586 45.97 -9.80 -0.10
C ASP A 586 44.72 -10.71 -0.06
N THR A 587 43.67 -10.34 0.69
CA THR A 587 42.43 -11.14 0.79
C THR A 587 41.43 -10.89 -0.34
N TYR A 588 41.46 -9.73 -0.99
CA TYR A 588 40.55 -9.38 -2.09
C TYR A 588 41.30 -8.77 -3.30
N PRO A 589 42.07 -9.57 -4.06
CA PRO A 589 42.76 -9.09 -5.26
C PRO A 589 41.83 -8.42 -6.28
N ASP A 590 40.60 -8.94 -6.41
CA ASP A 590 39.58 -8.45 -7.36
C ASP A 590 39.00 -7.07 -7.00
N MET A 591 39.22 -6.56 -5.77
CA MET A 591 38.76 -5.24 -5.41
C MET A 591 39.63 -4.16 -6.05
N SER A 592 39.03 -3.39 -6.96
CA SER A 592 39.62 -2.20 -7.58
C SER A 592 40.37 -1.34 -6.58
N ARG A 593 41.59 -0.94 -6.94
CA ARG A 593 42.43 -0.05 -6.12
C ARG A 593 41.81 1.34 -5.99
N LEU A 594 40.98 1.75 -6.95
CA LEU A 594 40.24 3.01 -6.90
C LEU A 594 39.07 2.96 -5.92
N ASP A 595 38.32 1.86 -5.86
CA ASP A 595 37.22 1.71 -4.90
C ASP A 595 37.69 1.71 -3.45
N ARG A 596 38.80 1.02 -3.16
CA ARG A 596 39.41 1.05 -1.82
C ARG A 596 39.86 2.45 -1.41
N VAL A 597 40.40 3.22 -2.34
CA VAL A 597 40.74 4.64 -2.10
C VAL A 597 39.48 5.49 -1.93
N ALA A 598 38.40 5.23 -2.67
CA ALA A 598 37.13 5.95 -2.51
C ALA A 598 36.49 5.67 -1.14
N ASP A 599 36.43 4.41 -0.69
CA ASP A 599 35.90 4.05 0.64
C ASP A 599 36.74 4.65 1.78
N ARG A 600 38.04 4.86 1.57
CA ARG A 600 38.91 5.57 2.52
C ARG A 600 38.63 7.07 2.64
N TRP A 601 38.07 7.71 1.62
CA TRP A 601 37.67 9.13 1.65
C TRP A 601 36.16 9.34 1.93
N ARG A 602 35.38 8.26 1.92
CA ARG A 602 33.94 8.28 2.21
C ARG A 602 33.70 8.47 3.70
N TYR A 603 32.83 9.43 4.05
CA TYR A 603 32.43 9.68 5.45
C TYR A 603 30.94 9.45 5.62
N ASN A 604 30.56 8.30 6.20
CA ASN A 604 29.18 7.85 6.37
C ASN A 604 28.40 7.80 5.03
N SER A 605 27.62 8.84 4.74
CA SER A 605 26.82 9.04 3.52
C SER A 605 27.42 10.06 2.55
N LEU A 606 28.55 10.69 2.89
CA LEU A 606 29.26 11.64 2.03
C LEU A 606 30.32 10.89 1.21
N ASP A 607 30.03 10.66 -0.07
CA ASP A 607 30.96 10.08 -1.05
C ASP A 607 30.94 10.92 -2.33
N TYR A 608 31.61 12.08 -2.29
CA TYR A 608 31.73 12.97 -3.44
C TYR A 608 32.71 12.42 -4.49
N VAL A 609 33.71 11.64 -4.04
CA VAL A 609 34.75 11.04 -4.89
C VAL A 609 34.12 10.04 -5.86
N ARG A 610 33.25 9.13 -5.38
CA ARG A 610 32.47 8.28 -6.29
C ARG A 610 31.53 9.10 -7.17
N ALA A 611 30.78 10.03 -6.58
CA ALA A 611 29.72 10.77 -7.25
C ALA A 611 30.19 11.76 -8.35
N LYS A 612 31.46 12.19 -8.34
CA LYS A 612 31.99 13.20 -9.27
C LYS A 612 33.33 12.86 -9.90
N ASP A 613 34.29 12.33 -9.14
CA ASP A 613 35.65 12.11 -9.66
C ASP A 613 35.76 10.77 -10.40
N LEU A 614 35.06 9.74 -9.90
CA LEU A 614 35.01 8.39 -10.50
C LEU A 614 33.78 8.19 -11.40
N GLY A 615 32.86 9.17 -11.46
CA GLY A 615 31.69 9.13 -12.35
C GLY A 615 30.62 8.10 -11.99
N TYR A 616 30.70 7.45 -10.83
CA TYR A 616 29.62 6.61 -10.31
C TYR A 616 28.44 7.51 -9.95
N SER A 617 27.47 7.63 -10.87
CA SER A 617 26.17 8.22 -10.55
C SER A 617 25.57 7.52 -9.33
N HIS A 618 24.73 8.21 -8.56
CA HIS A 618 24.07 7.62 -7.40
C HIS A 618 23.22 6.42 -7.86
N ILE A 619 23.78 5.21 -7.71
CA ILE A 619 23.02 3.96 -7.77
C ILE A 619 22.05 4.05 -6.60
N ALA A 620 20.77 4.26 -6.92
CA ALA A 620 19.73 4.29 -5.92
C ALA A 620 19.68 2.95 -5.18
N ALA A 621 19.37 3.00 -3.87
CA ALA A 621 18.83 1.83 -3.19
C ALA A 621 17.65 1.28 -4.03
N PRO A 622 17.51 -0.05 -4.18
CA PRO A 622 16.91 -0.66 -5.36
C PRO A 622 15.45 -0.25 -5.60
N ALA A 623 15.27 0.77 -6.44
CA ALA A 623 13.99 1.05 -7.09
C ALA A 623 13.66 -0.10 -8.04
N ALA A 624 12.38 -0.50 -8.07
CA ALA A 624 11.95 -1.68 -8.81
C ALA A 624 12.23 -1.54 -10.33
N LYS A 625 12.49 -2.68 -10.99
CA LYS A 625 12.59 -2.76 -12.46
C LYS A 625 11.23 -2.41 -13.09
N GLU A 626 11.06 -1.17 -13.55
CA GLU A 626 10.08 -0.88 -14.59
C GLU A 626 10.73 -1.17 -15.95
N THR A 627 10.33 -2.29 -16.55
CA THR A 627 10.72 -2.67 -17.91
C THR A 627 10.00 -1.77 -18.93
N LYS A 628 10.76 -1.00 -19.71
CA LYS A 628 10.28 -0.29 -20.91
C LYS A 628 11.05 -0.73 -22.14
N ASP A 629 10.55 -1.79 -22.75
CA ASP A 629 10.70 -2.19 -24.15
C ASP A 629 9.60 -3.24 -24.40
N ALA A 630 9.02 -3.41 -25.58
CA ALA A 630 8.80 -2.50 -26.72
C ALA A 630 7.73 -3.17 -27.59
N PHE A 631 6.91 -2.43 -28.36
CA PHE A 631 6.34 -2.90 -29.63
C PHE A 631 5.69 -1.76 -30.40
N SER A 632 5.80 -1.79 -31.74
CA SER A 632 5.31 -0.76 -32.67
C SER A 632 4.91 -1.39 -34.00
N GLU A 633 3.62 -1.29 -34.36
CA GLU A 633 2.97 -1.76 -35.59
C GLU A 633 1.51 -1.21 -35.51
N GLU A 634 0.81 -0.69 -36.53
CA GLU A 634 1.15 -0.29 -37.91
C GLU A 634 0.45 1.09 -38.25
N PRO A 635 -0.15 1.38 -39.43
CA PRO A 635 0.53 2.16 -40.47
C PRO A 635 -0.17 3.48 -40.86
N ALA A 636 0.43 4.22 -41.79
CA ALA A 636 -0.03 5.53 -42.24
C ALA A 636 -1.15 5.50 -43.29
N VAL A 637 -2.04 6.51 -43.26
CA VAL A 637 -2.89 6.95 -44.39
C VAL A 637 -3.03 8.46 -44.36
N GLU A 638 -2.54 9.17 -45.39
CA GLU A 638 -3.22 10.35 -45.93
C GLU A 638 -2.82 10.57 -47.40
N VAL A 639 -3.67 11.26 -48.18
CA VAL A 639 -3.65 11.21 -49.65
C VAL A 639 -3.30 12.56 -50.29
N ALA A 640 -2.51 12.47 -51.36
CA ALA A 640 -2.00 13.51 -52.26
C ALA A 640 -3.11 14.22 -53.12
N PRO A 641 -2.78 15.04 -54.15
CA PRO A 641 -1.86 16.19 -54.24
C PRO A 641 -2.49 17.42 -55.00
N ALA A 642 -1.74 18.53 -55.17
CA ALA A 642 -1.78 19.36 -56.40
C ALA A 642 -0.55 20.31 -56.56
N VAL A 643 -0.11 20.54 -57.81
CA VAL A 643 0.94 21.50 -58.29
C VAL A 643 0.35 22.23 -59.55
N PRO A 644 1.04 22.85 -60.57
CA PRO A 644 2.46 23.18 -60.86
C PRO A 644 2.83 24.61 -60.37
N ASP A 645 3.70 25.50 -60.91
CA ASP A 645 4.57 25.74 -62.10
C ASP A 645 5.58 26.86 -61.66
N LYS A 646 6.74 27.24 -62.23
CA LYS A 646 7.71 26.83 -63.29
C LYS A 646 9.07 27.47 -62.88
N ALA A 647 10.21 26.77 -62.88
CA ALA A 647 11.21 26.57 -63.97
C ALA A 647 11.91 27.85 -64.52
N PRO A 648 13.22 27.86 -64.89
CA PRO A 648 14.14 26.71 -65.16
C PRO A 648 15.58 26.77 -64.51
N VAL A 649 16.47 25.84 -64.91
CA VAL A 649 17.93 25.61 -64.56
C VAL A 649 18.85 25.81 -65.81
N PRO A 650 20.22 25.67 -65.89
CA PRO A 650 21.27 24.84 -65.17
C PRO A 650 22.25 25.63 -64.25
N GLU A 651 23.39 25.23 -63.62
CA GLU A 651 24.50 24.19 -63.67
C GLU A 651 25.89 24.70 -64.21
N PRO A 652 27.07 24.03 -63.99
CA PRO A 652 27.68 23.56 -62.72
C PRO A 652 29.26 23.68 -62.57
N ALA A 653 29.79 23.24 -61.41
CA ALA A 653 31.14 22.61 -61.19
C ALA A 653 32.43 23.52 -61.00
N PRO A 654 33.65 22.98 -60.71
CA PRO A 654 34.02 22.57 -59.33
C PRO A 654 35.49 22.81 -58.80
N LYS A 655 35.64 22.82 -57.45
CA LYS A 655 36.78 22.33 -56.60
C LYS A 655 38.18 23.04 -56.54
N VAL A 656 38.89 22.67 -55.44
CA VAL A 656 40.34 22.80 -55.09
C VAL A 656 40.82 24.14 -54.48
N GLU A 657 41.81 24.23 -53.57
CA GLU A 657 42.07 23.59 -52.24
C GLU A 657 43.27 24.33 -51.53
N THR A 658 43.46 24.11 -50.22
CA THR A 658 44.66 24.48 -49.40
C THR A 658 44.95 25.97 -49.12
N GLY A 659 45.92 26.27 -48.24
CA GLY A 659 46.34 27.63 -47.86
C GLY A 659 47.59 27.66 -46.96
N GLY A 660 48.18 28.84 -46.72
CA GLY A 660 49.45 28.96 -45.98
C GLY A 660 49.82 30.35 -45.42
N ARG A 661 50.22 30.33 -44.14
CA ARG A 661 50.79 31.34 -43.22
C ARG A 661 51.75 32.47 -43.73
N GLN A 662 51.59 33.64 -43.08
CA GLN A 662 52.64 34.52 -42.46
C GLN A 662 53.55 35.41 -43.38
N THR A 663 54.29 36.45 -42.92
CA THR A 663 54.63 36.92 -41.54
C THR A 663 54.91 38.45 -41.42
N MET A 664 54.49 39.08 -40.31
CA MET A 664 55.13 40.19 -39.53
C MET A 664 55.72 41.49 -40.17
N GLU A 665 55.82 41.69 -41.48
CA GLU A 665 56.52 42.86 -42.03
C GLU A 665 55.71 44.18 -42.04
N ASP A 666 54.38 44.10 -42.00
CA ASP A 666 53.48 45.26 -42.08
C ASP A 666 53.61 46.26 -40.91
N ILE A 667 54.26 45.87 -39.81
CA ILE A 667 54.39 46.67 -38.59
C ILE A 667 55.34 47.89 -38.77
N ARG A 668 56.20 47.91 -39.81
CA ARG A 668 57.31 48.89 -39.90
C ARG A 668 57.14 50.03 -40.90
N ARG A 669 56.12 50.04 -41.77
CA ARG A 669 56.13 50.92 -42.97
C ARG A 669 55.31 52.22 -42.91
N ALA A 670 54.54 52.47 -41.85
CA ALA A 670 53.67 53.66 -41.74
C ALA A 670 54.15 54.73 -40.73
N LEU A 671 55.30 54.51 -40.07
CA LEU A 671 55.70 55.27 -38.87
C LEU A 671 56.60 56.49 -39.19
N ALA A 672 56.18 57.38 -40.10
CA ALA A 672 56.82 58.70 -40.29
C ALA A 672 55.98 59.71 -41.14
N THR A 673 55.34 60.68 -40.50
CA THR A 673 55.15 62.09 -40.98
C THR A 673 54.53 62.93 -39.85
N SER A 674 54.63 64.27 -39.91
CA SER A 674 54.53 65.12 -38.71
C SER A 674 53.61 66.35 -38.80
N SER A 675 53.21 66.82 -37.60
CA SER A 675 53.01 68.23 -37.20
C SER A 675 51.86 69.10 -37.77
N GLU A 676 50.81 69.25 -36.94
CA GLU A 676 50.20 70.56 -36.50
C GLU A 676 49.37 71.43 -37.50
N PRO A 677 48.58 72.48 -37.06
CA PRO A 677 48.68 73.27 -35.82
C PRO A 677 47.40 73.70 -35.01
N VAL A 678 47.55 73.69 -33.69
CA VAL A 678 47.30 74.75 -32.66
C VAL A 678 46.25 75.87 -32.89
N LYS A 679 45.30 76.08 -31.92
CA LYS A 679 45.15 77.35 -31.14
C LYS A 679 44.05 77.40 -30.03
N ARG A 680 44.52 77.66 -28.78
CA ARG A 680 43.93 78.50 -27.70
C ARG A 680 42.65 77.98 -26.95
N THR A 681 42.44 78.22 -25.63
CA THR A 681 43.16 79.07 -24.63
C THR A 681 43.07 78.55 -23.17
N ARG A 682 44.11 78.83 -22.36
CA ARG A 682 44.21 78.97 -20.85
C ARG A 682 43.06 78.45 -19.95
N ALA A 683 43.30 77.53 -19.00
CA ALA A 683 43.93 77.68 -17.65
C ALA A 683 42.98 78.28 -16.58
N ASN A 684 43.03 77.96 -15.26
CA ASN A 684 44.16 77.51 -14.42
C ASN A 684 43.70 76.78 -13.10
N THR A 685 44.62 76.07 -12.39
CA THR A 685 44.80 75.87 -10.90
C THR A 685 43.61 75.97 -9.89
N GLU A 686 43.52 75.25 -8.75
CA GLU A 686 44.23 74.07 -8.16
C GLU A 686 43.48 73.50 -6.90
N LYS A 687 44.11 72.53 -6.20
CA LYS A 687 43.81 71.84 -4.91
C LYS A 687 43.18 72.76 -3.80
N ALA A 688 42.51 72.30 -2.71
CA ALA A 688 42.76 71.11 -1.87
C ALA A 688 41.72 70.83 -0.72
N ILE A 689 41.84 69.66 -0.07
CA ILE A 689 41.63 69.38 1.40
C ILE A 689 40.22 69.05 2.02
N LYS A 690 40.04 67.73 2.30
CA LYS A 690 39.54 67.02 3.53
C LYS A 690 38.09 67.15 4.11
N LYS A 691 37.51 65.94 4.29
CA LYS A 691 36.67 65.41 5.42
C LYS A 691 35.21 65.93 5.57
N ARG A 692 34.26 65.19 6.22
CA ARG A 692 34.05 63.73 6.49
C ARG A 692 32.69 63.55 7.23
N LYS A 693 31.96 62.44 6.96
CA LYS A 693 30.72 61.94 7.65
C LYS A 693 29.45 62.79 7.39
N GLU A 694 28.34 62.18 6.92
CA GLU A 694 27.24 61.48 7.66
C GLU A 694 26.43 62.45 8.55
N THR A 695 25.08 62.53 8.51
CA THR A 695 24.04 61.64 7.90
C THR A 695 22.69 62.39 7.70
N ALA A 696 21.71 61.73 7.07
CA ALA A 696 20.25 61.99 7.10
C ALA A 696 19.62 63.02 6.12
N VAL A 697 18.92 62.47 5.11
CA VAL A 697 17.56 62.77 4.59
C VAL A 697 16.87 64.08 5.02
N SER A 698 16.57 64.95 4.03
CA SER A 698 15.18 65.36 3.68
C SER A 698 15.12 66.14 2.35
N ASP A 699 14.25 65.66 1.45
CA ASP A 699 13.37 66.32 0.48
C ASP A 699 13.79 67.52 -0.43
N MET A 700 13.48 67.32 -1.73
CA MET A 700 12.84 68.28 -2.67
C MET A 700 13.54 69.63 -3.02
N ALA A 701 13.72 70.03 -4.29
CA ALA A 701 13.13 69.54 -5.55
C ALA A 701 13.85 70.02 -6.84
N ARG A 702 13.48 69.36 -7.96
CA ARG A 702 13.46 69.82 -9.38
C ARG A 702 14.79 69.97 -10.18
N ARG A 703 14.79 69.20 -11.29
CA ARG A 703 15.21 69.57 -12.69
C ARG A 703 16.71 69.42 -13.06
N PRO A 704 17.04 69.06 -14.32
CA PRO A 704 17.41 67.66 -14.55
C PRO A 704 18.55 67.33 -15.54
N ALA A 705 18.92 66.05 -15.53
CA ALA A 705 19.31 65.18 -16.67
C ALA A 705 20.47 65.57 -17.62
N ARG A 706 21.56 64.78 -17.57
CA ARG A 706 22.33 64.28 -18.73
C ARG A 706 23.37 63.22 -18.30
N ASP A 707 23.71 62.16 -19.03
CA ASP A 707 22.97 61.23 -19.91
C ASP A 707 23.52 59.81 -19.61
N THR A 708 22.68 58.77 -19.54
CA THR A 708 23.10 57.37 -19.29
C THR A 708 22.28 56.38 -20.11
N PRO A 709 22.81 55.19 -20.48
CA PRO A 709 22.11 54.23 -21.34
C PRO A 709 20.76 53.76 -20.77
N PRO A 710 19.82 53.33 -21.64
CA PRO A 710 18.44 53.06 -21.24
C PRO A 710 18.32 51.83 -20.33
N PRO A 711 17.38 51.84 -19.36
CA PRO A 711 17.15 50.70 -18.47
C PRO A 711 16.43 49.56 -19.20
N VAL A 712 16.75 48.33 -18.82
CA VAL A 712 16.03 47.11 -19.23
C VAL A 712 14.59 47.18 -18.67
N PRO A 713 13.55 46.83 -19.44
CA PRO A 713 12.16 46.87 -18.95
C PRO A 713 11.96 45.90 -17.79
N VAL A 714 11.50 46.43 -16.65
CA VAL A 714 11.20 45.64 -15.44
C VAL A 714 9.80 45.06 -15.58
N LEU A 715 9.70 43.73 -15.66
CA LEU A 715 8.42 43.01 -15.65
C LEU A 715 7.68 43.22 -14.31
N PRO A 716 6.34 43.36 -14.31
CA PRO A 716 5.56 43.48 -13.08
C PRO A 716 5.77 42.29 -12.13
N ASP A 717 5.76 42.54 -10.81
CA ASP A 717 5.98 41.51 -9.79
C ASP A 717 5.01 40.32 -9.90
N ALA A 718 3.78 40.53 -10.40
CA ALA A 718 2.83 39.46 -10.68
C ALA A 718 3.33 38.48 -11.77
N VAL A 719 4.00 38.97 -12.81
CA VAL A 719 4.59 38.15 -13.88
C VAL A 719 5.83 37.43 -13.36
N MET A 720 6.66 38.10 -12.56
CA MET A 720 7.80 37.49 -11.88
C MET A 720 7.34 36.39 -10.90
N TYR A 721 6.27 36.62 -10.15
CA TYR A 721 5.66 35.62 -9.26
C TYR A 721 5.08 34.44 -10.04
N PHE A 722 4.38 34.69 -11.16
CA PHE A 722 3.88 33.65 -12.05
C PHE A 722 5.00 32.78 -12.61
N MET A 723 6.05 33.38 -13.19
CA MET A 723 7.25 32.67 -13.67
C MET A 723 7.90 31.83 -12.56
N ARG A 724 8.01 32.38 -11.35
CA ARG A 724 8.59 31.69 -10.18
C ARG A 724 7.72 30.55 -9.66
N CYS A 725 6.40 30.64 -9.84
CA CYS A 725 5.46 29.57 -9.51
C CYS A 725 5.47 28.46 -10.58
N VAL A 726 5.44 28.81 -11.87
CA VAL A 726 5.55 27.85 -12.98
C VAL A 726 6.87 27.07 -12.88
N SER A 727 7.99 27.76 -12.69
CA SER A 727 9.31 27.15 -12.50
C SER A 727 9.42 26.24 -11.28
N ARG A 728 8.58 26.42 -10.25
CA ARG A 728 8.67 25.70 -8.96
C ARG A 728 7.61 24.62 -8.77
N TYR A 729 6.48 24.70 -9.47
CA TYR A 729 5.33 23.81 -9.30
C TYR A 729 4.84 23.15 -10.60
N LEU A 730 5.34 23.55 -11.79
CA LEU A 730 4.97 22.97 -13.09
C LEU A 730 6.07 22.22 -13.90
N PRO A 731 7.17 21.65 -13.35
CA PRO A 731 8.18 20.93 -14.15
C PRO A 731 7.69 19.76 -15.02
N SER A 732 6.46 19.26 -14.81
CA SER A 732 5.91 18.06 -15.46
C SER A 732 4.81 18.34 -16.48
N LEU A 733 4.59 19.60 -16.87
CA LEU A 733 3.45 20.03 -17.71
C LEU A 733 3.83 20.85 -18.95
N LEU A 734 5.12 21.14 -19.12
CA LEU A 734 5.69 21.71 -20.35
C LEU A 734 6.80 20.76 -20.85
N PRO A 735 6.89 20.45 -22.15
CA PRO A 735 7.98 19.66 -22.69
C PRO A 735 9.36 20.32 -22.44
N PRO A 736 10.44 19.54 -22.34
CA PRO A 736 11.80 20.08 -22.37
C PRO A 736 12.02 20.90 -23.65
N ALA A 737 12.82 21.98 -23.57
CA ALA A 737 13.06 22.88 -24.71
C ALA A 737 13.63 22.19 -25.97
N MET A 738 14.20 20.98 -25.82
CA MET A 738 14.68 20.13 -26.92
C MET A 738 13.54 19.47 -27.76
N MET A 739 12.28 19.59 -27.34
CA MET A 739 11.10 19.06 -28.06
C MET A 739 10.31 20.15 -28.81
N TYR A 740 10.87 21.35 -28.98
CA TYR A 740 10.22 22.46 -29.70
C TYR A 740 10.87 22.69 -31.06
N GLU A 741 10.25 22.18 -32.13
CA GLU A 741 10.68 22.38 -33.53
C GLU A 741 10.00 23.60 -34.20
N GLY A 742 9.39 24.49 -33.42
CA GLY A 742 8.79 25.72 -33.94
C GLY A 742 9.83 26.81 -34.27
N PRO A 743 9.46 27.83 -35.07
CA PRO A 743 10.34 28.96 -35.32
C PRO A 743 10.70 29.69 -34.00
N PRO A 744 11.93 30.20 -33.85
CA PRO A 744 12.35 30.84 -32.61
C PRO A 744 11.56 32.13 -32.36
N ILE A 745 10.70 32.12 -31.36
CA ILE A 745 9.92 33.29 -30.95
C ILE A 745 10.86 34.33 -30.34
N SER A 746 10.87 35.55 -30.91
CA SER A 746 11.62 36.68 -30.38
C SER A 746 11.21 36.99 -28.93
N PRO A 747 12.17 37.11 -27.98
CA PRO A 747 11.84 37.39 -26.57
C PRO A 747 10.97 38.63 -26.38
N ASP A 748 11.22 39.67 -27.18
CA ASP A 748 10.47 40.93 -27.14
C ASP A 748 8.97 40.72 -27.41
N THR A 749 8.61 39.82 -28.32
CA THR A 749 7.21 39.49 -28.63
C THR A 749 6.51 38.76 -27.48
N VAL A 750 7.24 37.92 -26.73
CA VAL A 750 6.72 37.27 -25.52
C VAL A 750 6.52 38.29 -24.40
N LEU A 751 7.48 39.22 -24.23
CA LEU A 751 7.38 40.33 -23.27
C LEU A 751 6.22 41.26 -23.62
N GLU A 752 6.00 41.55 -24.90
CA GLU A 752 4.91 42.40 -25.40
C GLU A 752 3.54 41.75 -25.19
N CYS A 753 3.39 40.46 -25.49
CA CYS A 753 2.17 39.69 -25.17
C CYS A 753 1.87 39.66 -23.66
N LEU A 754 2.89 39.51 -22.81
CA LEU A 754 2.73 39.55 -21.35
C LEU A 754 2.35 40.96 -20.87
N ALA A 755 2.96 42.02 -21.42
CA ALA A 755 2.68 43.41 -21.05
C ALA A 755 1.24 43.85 -21.38
N HIS A 756 0.64 43.29 -22.43
CA HIS A 756 -0.76 43.56 -22.80
C HIS A 756 -1.78 42.64 -22.09
N SER A 757 -1.33 41.72 -21.22
CA SER A 757 -2.21 40.79 -20.50
C SER A 757 -2.71 41.35 -19.16
N ASN A 758 -4.03 41.53 -19.03
CA ASN A 758 -4.67 42.03 -17.81
C ASN A 758 -4.75 40.93 -16.72
N LEU A 759 -3.71 40.84 -15.89
CA LEU A 759 -3.67 39.95 -14.72
C LEU A 759 -4.23 40.66 -13.45
N PRO A 760 -5.04 39.98 -12.62
CA PRO A 760 -5.60 40.58 -11.40
C PRO A 760 -4.53 40.81 -10.32
N VAL A 761 -4.57 41.98 -9.69
CA VAL A 761 -3.57 42.43 -8.70
C VAL A 761 -3.83 41.80 -7.33
N LEU A 762 -2.78 41.21 -6.73
CA LEU A 762 -2.81 40.68 -5.36
C LEU A 762 -2.40 41.76 -4.34
N VAL A 763 -3.16 41.86 -3.24
CA VAL A 763 -2.88 42.81 -2.14
C VAL A 763 -1.90 42.20 -1.13
N PRO A 764 -0.86 42.93 -0.66
CA PRO A 764 0.09 42.41 0.31
C PRO A 764 -0.52 42.14 1.70
N MET A 765 -0.19 40.97 2.27
CA MET A 765 -0.52 40.58 3.64
C MET A 765 0.66 40.85 4.57
N ASP A 766 0.65 41.98 5.27
CA ASP A 766 1.71 42.35 6.24
C ASP A 766 1.09 42.64 7.62
N GLY A 767 1.23 41.72 8.57
CA GLY A 767 0.29 41.66 9.69
C GLY A 767 0.58 40.75 10.89
N ARG A 768 1.83 40.38 11.19
CA ARG A 768 2.18 39.66 12.44
C ARG A 768 3.42 40.20 13.14
N LYS A 769 3.25 41.24 13.96
CA LYS A 769 4.23 41.62 15.00
C LYS A 769 4.20 40.58 16.13
N GLY A 770 5.38 40.19 16.61
CA GLY A 770 5.53 39.16 17.64
C GLY A 770 5.12 39.61 19.05
N LEU A 771 4.47 38.72 19.80
CA LEU A 771 4.10 38.92 21.20
C LEU A 771 5.29 38.57 22.12
N LYS A 772 5.58 39.42 23.12
CA LYS A 772 6.57 39.12 24.19
C LYS A 772 5.90 39.11 25.56
N ARG A 773 6.13 38.00 26.29
CA ARG A 773 5.89 37.74 27.73
C ARG A 773 5.38 38.89 28.60
N ARG A 774 4.24 38.68 29.30
CA ARG A 774 4.16 38.78 30.78
C ARG A 774 2.78 38.36 31.32
N THR A 775 2.63 37.10 31.68
CA THR A 775 2.37 36.60 33.06
C THR A 775 2.57 35.09 33.06
#